data_AF-A0A919QZS8-F1
#
_entry.id   AF-A0A919QZS8-F1
#
_cell.length_a   1.000
_cell.length_b   1.000
_cell.length_c   1.000
_cell.angle_alpha   90.00
_cell.angle_beta   90.00
_cell.angle_gamma   90.00
#
_symmetry.space_group_name_H-M   'P 1'
#
loop_
_entity.id
_entity.type
_entity.pdbx_description
1 polymer ?
#
loop_
_entity_poly.entity_id
_entity_poly.type
_entity_poly.pdbx_seq_one_letter_code
_entity_poly.pdbx_strand_id
1 'polypeptide(L)'
;MTVRLDTTTIASFAAPAGRTGPNRAVFAARYYDTLVGLRRLRDLLADARPDCLAESGYAEHLAVLSTAPGPVQRRVLGHPSAGFWVDVAWSLVRRRAHERFPGMHLVPHLREFARFAASAAVLAGGSSPPAAVRADRDGRVALPGAGLALRPRGATPYARTTLAVEAGEPAGGPHLDRVPHLAAGPELNWLDADLRLGGRTRYDFAVLAAPEAERWRRELDECFATVRRVHEPLHAELAGGLRAIVPIRAPDASTHVSGSFREAPGLVALALGTEVATVEALVHEYGHQKLYALMMLDPLIAGDTGEAVHYSPWRDDPRPLGGLLQAVYTFVSVLHFYRAALGTPGTGGLPAAEVITRAYQLTGQVRDGLAGLRERDAFSPLGRALAAALELRLAEATGDLPAPPAADRRGIDAARREHRARWAARNGPANPAPPGARAEPAGRPATASSGAAALPPADPADRDPAGRDPADRVGRAGSGGPVTRVAGSSGPVAEAGPDGGARTELEARTLRALGLPERWTAGAILRRWYPGDSLLERVRHLSERGELVLPPAPAGASLITDLAAAHAAYVRDDHPEAAARYAACVAHDPGSPYFWQCYAFALRHLGRHAEALYILAHTAYLLTTGRVPDPATDVRRTPAARNWGLALPPAGPEPSGPAAGPTGDAVADELRHSRYRDFVAATGGGQLPALIAVAQGLKPAMDVWIPPAGWPAFLRAADRLGLVHHVDACFDRHSPQLAQVPPDQLTTTRAGFSPELRPGTEAHVFLARDRAALDRVVGAGWYPLVIGGKVVNKHRADHDKFGDALGYPPCCQEFFRHRNNWHDDNTYYAALLATKGEPSAWCNPFLRHTMYGLVPYMPCSYACPATTAFAGRLRDAVAGELPEYLAAMERALRKPLLCVSELRMYWFHDESVTRDDAGEGVVTIAYRGVESLYPIEEDDPLCRLLASGDRLELDGEVIRVYAGDAYVGGHQARGDRHGPECPFVLTFAP
;
A
#
# COMPACT_ATOMS: atom_id res chain seq x y z
N MET A 1 -13.51 26.20 -23.71
CA MET A 1 -12.73 27.20 -22.94
C MET A 1 -11.29 26.72 -22.94
N THR A 2 -10.36 27.45 -23.54
CA THR A 2 -8.96 27.02 -23.67
C THR A 2 -8.13 27.82 -22.67
N VAL A 3 -7.60 27.15 -21.65
CA VAL A 3 -6.70 27.77 -20.66
C VAL A 3 -5.33 27.12 -20.82
N ARG A 4 -4.29 27.93 -20.99
CA ARG A 4 -2.91 27.46 -21.02
C ARG A 4 -2.38 27.41 -19.58
N LEU A 5 -1.85 26.26 -19.15
CA LEU A 5 -1.18 26.16 -17.86
C LEU A 5 0.27 26.66 -18.01
N ASP A 6 0.51 27.90 -17.62
CA ASP A 6 1.82 28.54 -17.58
C ASP A 6 2.15 29.06 -16.17
N THR A 7 3.32 29.69 -15.99
CA THR A 7 3.79 30.17 -14.68
C THR A 7 2.84 31.22 -14.07
N THR A 8 2.27 32.11 -14.89
CA THR A 8 1.30 33.10 -14.44
C THR A 8 0.01 32.45 -13.95
N THR A 9 -0.49 31.47 -14.72
CA THR A 9 -1.71 30.75 -14.41
C THR A 9 -1.53 29.89 -13.15
N ILE A 10 -0.41 29.18 -13.02
CA ILE A 10 -0.03 28.43 -11.80
C ILE A 10 0.01 29.33 -10.57
N ALA A 11 0.67 30.49 -10.67
CA ALA A 11 0.79 31.41 -9.54
C ALA A 11 -0.58 31.95 -9.07
N SER A 12 -1.55 32.06 -9.99
CA SER A 12 -2.91 32.48 -9.65
C SER A 12 -3.64 31.47 -8.74
N PHE A 13 -3.25 30.19 -8.76
CA PHE A 13 -3.86 29.17 -7.89
C PHE A 13 -3.32 29.17 -6.47
N ALA A 14 -2.25 29.92 -6.17
CA ALA A 14 -1.69 30.04 -4.82
C ALA A 14 -2.59 30.85 -3.86
N ALA A 15 -3.67 31.45 -4.35
CA ALA A 15 -4.66 32.15 -3.54
C ALA A 15 -6.09 31.93 -4.08
N PRO A 16 -7.13 32.20 -3.27
CA PRO A 16 -8.51 32.24 -3.76
C PRO A 16 -8.73 33.48 -4.65
N ALA A 17 -9.26 33.27 -5.85
CA ALA A 17 -9.53 34.29 -6.86
C ALA A 17 -10.97 34.26 -7.39
N GLY A 18 -11.83 33.36 -6.90
CA GLY A 18 -13.21 33.23 -7.35
C GLY A 18 -13.36 32.33 -8.58
N ARG A 19 -14.53 32.32 -9.22
CA ARG A 19 -14.80 31.46 -10.41
C ARG A 19 -14.22 32.03 -11.71
N THR A 20 -12.91 32.29 -11.71
CA THR A 20 -12.14 32.73 -12.87
C THR A 20 -12.14 31.68 -13.98
N GLY A 21 -11.68 32.06 -15.18
CA GLY A 21 -11.50 31.12 -16.28
C GLY A 21 -10.59 29.93 -15.93
N PRO A 22 -9.39 30.16 -15.39
CA PRO A 22 -8.50 29.10 -14.91
C PRO A 22 -9.12 28.18 -13.85
N ASN A 23 -9.75 28.74 -12.81
CA ASN A 23 -10.40 27.93 -11.76
C ASN A 23 -11.51 27.03 -12.34
N ARG A 24 -12.35 27.55 -13.24
CA ARG A 24 -13.38 26.74 -13.91
C ARG A 24 -12.77 25.64 -14.78
N ALA A 25 -11.68 25.92 -15.49
CA ALA A 25 -11.03 24.95 -16.36
C ALA A 25 -10.41 23.79 -15.57
N VAL A 26 -9.79 24.06 -14.43
CA VAL A 26 -9.19 23.03 -13.56
C VAL A 26 -10.24 22.06 -13.02
N PHE A 27 -11.40 22.56 -12.57
CA PHE A 27 -12.50 21.67 -12.16
C PHE A 27 -13.16 20.95 -13.35
N ALA A 28 -13.22 21.58 -14.52
CA ALA A 28 -13.72 20.93 -15.73
C ALA A 28 -12.81 19.76 -16.17
N ALA A 29 -11.50 19.87 -15.95
CA ALA A 29 -10.55 18.79 -16.25
C ALA A 29 -10.91 17.49 -15.51
N ARG A 30 -11.40 17.58 -14.26
CA ARG A 30 -11.88 16.42 -13.49
C ARG A 30 -13.04 15.70 -14.15
N TYR A 31 -14.04 16.46 -14.59
CA TYR A 31 -15.16 15.90 -15.35
C TYR A 31 -14.70 15.21 -16.64
N TYR A 32 -13.78 15.83 -17.39
CA TYR A 32 -13.27 15.23 -18.62
C TYR A 32 -12.39 14.00 -18.36
N ASP A 33 -11.62 13.98 -17.28
CA ASP A 33 -10.84 12.81 -16.88
C ASP A 33 -11.76 11.62 -16.56
N THR A 34 -12.83 11.83 -15.80
CA THR A 34 -13.86 10.81 -15.55
C THR A 34 -14.48 10.32 -16.86
N LEU A 35 -14.91 11.22 -17.75
CA LEU A 35 -15.53 10.86 -19.03
C LEU A 35 -14.58 10.08 -19.96
N VAL A 36 -13.33 10.52 -20.07
CA VAL A 36 -12.30 9.85 -20.88
C VAL A 36 -11.95 8.51 -20.27
N GLY A 37 -11.82 8.43 -18.94
CA GLY A 37 -11.59 7.21 -18.20
C GLY A 37 -12.65 6.15 -18.46
N LEU A 38 -13.93 6.52 -18.46
CA LEU A 38 -15.06 5.63 -18.77
C LEU A 38 -15.00 5.08 -20.20
N ARG A 39 -14.75 5.95 -21.19
CA ARG A 39 -14.70 5.56 -22.60
C ARG A 39 -13.48 4.67 -22.89
N ARG A 40 -12.31 5.05 -22.37
CA ARG A 40 -11.09 4.24 -22.49
C ARG A 40 -11.24 2.88 -21.84
N LEU A 41 -11.90 2.81 -20.69
CA LEU A 41 -12.19 1.53 -20.04
C LEU A 41 -13.07 0.64 -20.92
N ARG A 42 -14.15 1.18 -21.51
CA ARG A 42 -15.01 0.45 -22.45
C ARG A 42 -14.20 -0.07 -23.63
N ASP A 43 -13.41 0.80 -24.27
CA ASP A 43 -12.65 0.45 -25.47
C ASP A 43 -11.60 -0.62 -25.17
N LEU A 44 -10.86 -0.48 -24.06
CA LEU A 44 -9.91 -1.48 -23.58
C LEU A 44 -10.58 -2.84 -23.34
N LEU A 45 -11.75 -2.85 -22.69
CA LEU A 45 -12.46 -4.10 -22.37
C LEU A 45 -13.14 -4.71 -23.60
N ALA A 46 -13.57 -3.91 -24.58
CA ALA A 46 -14.10 -4.44 -25.83
C ALA A 46 -13.04 -5.28 -26.58
N ASP A 47 -11.77 -4.85 -26.53
CA ASP A 47 -10.66 -5.57 -27.13
C ASP A 47 -10.18 -6.73 -26.26
N ALA A 48 -10.02 -6.50 -24.95
CA ALA A 48 -9.37 -7.46 -24.05
C ALA A 48 -10.33 -8.53 -23.49
N ARG A 49 -11.57 -8.15 -23.16
CA ARG A 49 -12.58 -8.97 -22.43
C ARG A 49 -14.02 -8.63 -22.84
N PRO A 50 -14.40 -8.85 -24.12
CA PRO A 50 -15.74 -8.55 -24.61
C PRO A 50 -16.84 -9.32 -23.87
N ASP A 51 -16.51 -10.51 -23.36
CA ASP A 51 -17.38 -11.35 -22.53
C ASP A 51 -17.79 -10.63 -21.22
N CYS A 52 -16.82 -10.07 -20.49
CA CYS A 52 -17.09 -9.34 -19.25
C CYS A 52 -17.85 -8.04 -19.51
N LEU A 53 -17.56 -7.37 -20.62
CA LEU A 53 -18.26 -6.15 -21.03
C LEU A 53 -19.75 -6.43 -21.32
N ALA A 54 -20.04 -7.53 -22.00
CA ALA A 54 -21.41 -7.97 -22.27
C ALA A 54 -22.13 -8.41 -20.98
N GLU A 55 -21.50 -9.28 -20.16
CA GLU A 55 -22.10 -9.82 -18.93
C GLU A 55 -22.45 -8.75 -17.88
N SER A 56 -21.68 -7.66 -17.85
CA SER A 56 -21.91 -6.55 -16.93
C SER A 56 -22.96 -5.53 -17.41
N GLY A 57 -23.29 -5.52 -18.71
CA GLY A 57 -24.14 -4.50 -19.32
C GLY A 57 -23.53 -3.09 -19.33
N TYR A 58 -22.23 -2.92 -19.00
CA TYR A 58 -21.61 -1.60 -18.83
C TYR A 58 -21.72 -0.72 -20.08
N ALA A 59 -21.56 -1.30 -21.28
CA ALA A 59 -21.65 -0.56 -22.54
C ALA A 59 -23.04 0.05 -22.78
N GLU A 60 -24.11 -0.68 -22.45
CA GLU A 60 -25.50 -0.24 -22.61
C GLU A 60 -25.83 0.91 -21.64
N HIS A 61 -25.43 0.76 -20.38
CA HIS A 61 -25.60 1.80 -19.36
C HIS A 61 -24.80 3.07 -19.68
N LEU A 62 -23.59 2.93 -20.23
CA LEU A 62 -22.80 4.06 -20.71
C LEU A 62 -23.48 4.77 -21.90
N ALA A 63 -24.20 4.04 -22.76
CA ALA A 63 -24.97 4.63 -23.84
C ALA A 63 -26.15 5.47 -23.32
N VAL A 64 -26.89 4.97 -22.32
CA VAL A 64 -27.96 5.74 -21.64
C VAL A 64 -27.41 7.07 -21.12
N LEU A 65 -26.31 7.03 -20.37
CA LEU A 65 -25.69 8.25 -19.85
C LEU A 65 -25.18 9.17 -20.97
N SER A 66 -24.60 8.61 -22.04
CA SER A 66 -24.02 9.39 -23.15
C SER A 66 -25.07 10.13 -23.99
N THR A 67 -26.31 9.63 -24.01
CA THR A 67 -27.44 10.24 -24.74
C THR A 67 -28.21 11.26 -23.90
N ALA A 68 -28.00 11.28 -22.57
CA ALA A 68 -28.64 12.25 -21.68
C ALA A 68 -28.23 13.70 -22.00
N PRO A 69 -29.04 14.72 -21.65
CA PRO A 69 -28.69 16.11 -21.85
C PRO A 69 -27.35 16.49 -21.18
N GLY A 70 -26.54 17.35 -21.82
CA GLY A 70 -25.23 17.74 -21.31
C GLY A 70 -25.18 18.24 -19.85
N PRO A 71 -26.18 19.01 -19.35
CA PRO A 71 -26.27 19.35 -17.92
C PRO A 71 -26.45 18.14 -17.00
N VAL A 72 -27.23 17.14 -17.42
CA VAL A 72 -27.44 15.88 -16.68
C VAL A 72 -26.13 15.09 -16.62
N GLN A 73 -25.44 14.93 -17.76
CA GLN A 73 -24.15 14.26 -17.81
C GLN A 73 -23.13 14.91 -16.86
N ARG A 74 -23.03 16.24 -16.87
CA ARG A 74 -22.11 16.99 -15.98
C ARG A 74 -22.48 16.85 -14.50
N ARG A 75 -23.77 16.73 -14.18
CA ARG A 75 -24.24 16.54 -12.81
C ARG A 75 -23.89 15.14 -12.30
N VAL A 76 -24.16 14.10 -13.08
CA VAL A 76 -23.91 12.71 -12.69
C VAL A 76 -22.40 12.39 -12.68
N LEU A 77 -21.69 12.69 -13.78
CA LEU A 77 -20.24 12.40 -13.87
C LEU A 77 -19.37 13.38 -13.07
N GLY A 78 -19.92 14.55 -12.71
CA GLY A 78 -19.26 15.48 -11.80
C GLY A 78 -19.47 15.14 -10.33
N HIS A 79 -20.26 14.11 -10.01
CA HIS A 79 -20.45 13.63 -8.64
C HIS A 79 -19.20 12.85 -8.18
N PRO A 80 -18.75 12.98 -6.91
CA PRO A 80 -17.52 12.33 -6.46
C PRO A 80 -17.52 10.80 -6.64
N SER A 81 -18.66 10.14 -6.47
CA SER A 81 -18.81 8.68 -6.67
C SER A 81 -18.47 8.24 -8.09
N ALA A 82 -18.71 9.07 -9.11
CA ALA A 82 -18.34 8.73 -10.49
C ALA A 82 -16.82 8.73 -10.68
N GLY A 83 -16.13 9.72 -10.09
CA GLY A 83 -14.67 9.77 -10.04
C GLY A 83 -14.09 8.56 -9.30
N PHE A 84 -14.66 8.25 -8.13
CA PHE A 84 -14.22 7.12 -7.32
C PHE A 84 -14.43 5.78 -8.05
N TRP A 85 -15.58 5.60 -8.69
CA TRP A 85 -15.87 4.41 -9.50
C TRP A 85 -14.86 4.22 -10.62
N VAL A 86 -14.50 5.29 -11.34
CA VAL A 86 -13.49 5.24 -12.41
C VAL A 86 -12.11 4.89 -11.84
N ASP A 87 -11.73 5.47 -10.71
CA ASP A 87 -10.46 5.16 -10.07
C ASP A 87 -10.37 3.69 -9.64
N VAL A 88 -11.43 3.14 -9.02
CA VAL A 88 -11.53 1.71 -8.69
C VAL A 88 -11.43 0.86 -9.96
N ALA A 89 -12.16 1.19 -11.02
CA ALA A 89 -12.11 0.43 -12.27
C ALA A 89 -10.69 0.39 -12.85
N TRP A 90 -9.99 1.52 -12.88
CA TRP A 90 -8.61 1.57 -13.36
C TRP A 90 -7.62 0.92 -12.38
N SER A 91 -7.89 0.92 -11.07
CA SER A 91 -7.12 0.13 -10.10
C SER A 91 -7.22 -1.36 -10.44
N LEU A 92 -8.43 -1.87 -10.68
CA LEU A 92 -8.66 -3.26 -11.10
C LEU A 92 -7.97 -3.59 -12.44
N VAL A 93 -8.01 -2.67 -13.42
CA VAL A 93 -7.31 -2.85 -14.70
C VAL A 93 -5.79 -2.88 -14.53
N ARG A 94 -5.22 -1.93 -13.77
CA ARG A 94 -3.77 -1.87 -13.49
C ARG A 94 -3.25 -3.14 -12.83
N ARG A 95 -4.05 -3.75 -11.95
CA ARG A 95 -3.76 -5.03 -11.27
C ARG A 95 -4.08 -6.25 -12.12
N ARG A 96 -4.49 -6.07 -13.38
CA ARG A 96 -4.92 -7.13 -14.31
C ARG A 96 -6.06 -8.01 -13.75
N ALA A 97 -6.93 -7.45 -12.89
CA ALA A 97 -8.07 -8.17 -12.37
C ALA A 97 -9.05 -8.60 -13.48
N HIS A 98 -9.08 -7.87 -14.60
CA HIS A 98 -9.82 -8.25 -15.80
C HIS A 98 -9.32 -9.54 -16.46
N GLU A 99 -8.09 -9.98 -16.17
CA GLU A 99 -7.57 -11.28 -16.63
C GLU A 99 -7.60 -12.31 -15.50
N ARG A 100 -7.25 -11.89 -14.29
CA ARG A 100 -7.02 -12.76 -13.13
C ARG A 100 -8.31 -13.11 -12.39
N PHE A 101 -9.19 -12.13 -12.19
CA PHE A 101 -10.38 -12.22 -11.33
C PHE A 101 -11.63 -11.57 -11.97
N PRO A 102 -11.97 -11.90 -13.24
CA PRO A 102 -13.04 -11.22 -13.97
C PRO A 102 -14.39 -11.31 -13.26
N GLY A 103 -14.79 -12.50 -12.81
CA GLY A 103 -16.08 -12.74 -12.15
C GLY A 103 -16.17 -12.25 -10.70
N MET A 104 -15.04 -12.17 -9.98
CA MET A 104 -15.02 -11.76 -8.56
C MET A 104 -14.86 -10.25 -8.35
N HIS A 105 -14.18 -9.56 -9.28
CA HIS A 105 -13.83 -8.16 -9.08
C HIS A 105 -14.28 -7.26 -10.21
N LEU A 106 -14.00 -7.63 -11.47
CA LEU A 106 -14.27 -6.76 -12.59
C LEU A 106 -15.77 -6.65 -12.86
N VAL A 107 -16.44 -7.78 -13.13
CA VAL A 107 -17.85 -7.78 -13.55
C VAL A 107 -18.76 -7.19 -12.47
N PRO A 108 -18.64 -7.53 -11.16
CA PRO A 108 -19.44 -6.87 -10.12
C PRO A 108 -19.25 -5.35 -10.11
N HIS A 109 -17.99 -4.86 -10.20
CA HIS A 109 -17.72 -3.42 -10.26
C HIS A 109 -18.34 -2.74 -11.50
N LEU A 110 -18.29 -3.40 -12.65
CA LEU A 110 -18.87 -2.90 -13.89
C LEU A 110 -20.40 -2.78 -13.82
N ARG A 111 -21.09 -3.76 -13.21
CA ARG A 111 -22.55 -3.74 -13.00
C ARG A 111 -23.01 -2.52 -12.20
N GLU A 112 -22.22 -2.12 -11.20
CA GLU A 112 -22.52 -0.95 -10.37
C GLU A 112 -22.59 0.36 -11.15
N PHE A 113 -22.09 0.41 -12.39
CA PHE A 113 -22.24 1.59 -13.24
C PHE A 113 -23.70 1.90 -13.61
N ALA A 114 -24.58 0.90 -13.56
CA ALA A 114 -26.01 1.07 -13.81
C ALA A 114 -26.65 2.14 -12.90
N ARG A 115 -26.11 2.35 -11.69
CA ARG A 115 -26.55 3.42 -10.77
C ARG A 115 -26.42 4.82 -11.39
N PHE A 116 -25.36 5.08 -12.14
CA PHE A 116 -25.16 6.37 -12.82
C PHE A 116 -26.08 6.54 -14.04
N ALA A 117 -26.33 5.45 -14.79
CA ALA A 117 -27.28 5.45 -15.89
C ALA A 117 -28.71 5.68 -15.39
N ALA A 118 -29.08 5.04 -14.27
CA ALA A 118 -30.35 5.27 -13.59
C ALA A 118 -30.48 6.72 -13.10
N SER A 119 -29.45 7.30 -12.49
CA SER A 119 -29.44 8.74 -12.15
C SER A 119 -29.72 9.63 -13.36
N ALA A 120 -29.10 9.33 -14.50
CA ALA A 120 -29.29 10.10 -15.73
C ALA A 120 -30.71 9.94 -16.29
N ALA A 121 -31.25 8.72 -16.26
CA ALA A 121 -32.62 8.44 -16.69
C ALA A 121 -33.65 9.18 -15.82
N VAL A 122 -33.50 9.14 -14.49
CA VAL A 122 -34.36 9.89 -13.55
C VAL A 122 -34.31 11.39 -13.84
N LEU A 123 -33.11 11.96 -13.95
CA LEU A 123 -32.92 13.40 -14.18
C LEU A 123 -33.39 13.86 -15.57
N ALA A 124 -33.41 12.97 -16.56
CA ALA A 124 -33.84 13.27 -17.93
C ALA A 124 -35.29 12.90 -18.22
N GLY A 125 -36.01 12.25 -17.28
CA GLY A 125 -37.34 11.70 -17.53
C GLY A 125 -37.34 10.53 -18.53
N GLY A 126 -36.22 9.81 -18.63
CA GLY A 126 -36.01 8.72 -19.59
C GLY A 126 -36.10 7.33 -18.95
N SER A 127 -35.54 6.33 -19.63
CA SER A 127 -35.50 4.95 -19.14
C SER A 127 -34.08 4.39 -19.13
N SER A 128 -33.83 3.42 -18.26
CA SER A 128 -32.61 2.62 -18.24
C SER A 128 -32.96 1.13 -18.25
N PRO A 129 -32.16 0.28 -18.92
CA PRO A 129 -32.39 -1.17 -18.86
C PRO A 129 -32.25 -1.70 -17.43
N PRO A 130 -32.90 -2.83 -17.10
CA PRO A 130 -32.75 -3.47 -15.80
C PRO A 130 -31.32 -3.99 -15.61
N ALA A 131 -30.77 -3.75 -14.43
CA ALA A 131 -29.45 -4.23 -14.05
C ALA A 131 -29.45 -4.84 -12.66
N ALA A 132 -28.75 -5.95 -12.49
CA ALA A 132 -28.46 -6.50 -11.18
C ALA A 132 -27.35 -5.68 -10.50
N VAL A 133 -27.71 -4.91 -9.49
CA VAL A 133 -26.79 -4.13 -8.64
C VAL A 133 -26.85 -4.65 -7.21
N ARG A 134 -25.84 -4.35 -6.39
CA ARG A 134 -25.86 -4.69 -4.96
C ARG A 134 -26.34 -3.51 -4.12
N ALA A 135 -27.20 -3.82 -3.15
CA ALA A 135 -27.49 -2.89 -2.08
C ALA A 135 -26.26 -2.73 -1.16
N ASP A 136 -26.14 -1.60 -0.48
CA ASP A 136 -25.09 -1.38 0.51
C ASP A 136 -25.39 -2.11 1.84
N ARG A 137 -24.53 -1.87 2.84
CA ARG A 137 -24.67 -2.44 4.19
C ARG A 137 -25.98 -2.09 4.90
N ASP A 138 -26.65 -1.02 4.46
CA ASP A 138 -27.90 -0.51 5.02
C ASP A 138 -29.11 -0.91 4.15
N GLY A 139 -28.89 -1.71 3.09
CA GLY A 139 -29.92 -2.14 2.14
C GLY A 139 -30.31 -1.07 1.11
N ARG A 140 -29.43 -0.11 0.83
CA ARG A 140 -29.69 1.03 -0.08
C ARG A 140 -28.95 0.89 -1.41
N VAL A 141 -29.53 1.46 -2.47
CA VAL A 141 -28.87 1.70 -3.76
C VAL A 141 -28.87 3.20 -4.03
N ALA A 142 -27.72 3.84 -3.89
CA ALA A 142 -27.58 5.27 -4.18
C ALA A 142 -27.72 5.54 -5.68
N LEU A 143 -28.31 6.69 -6.02
CA LEU A 143 -28.34 7.26 -7.37
C LEU A 143 -27.49 8.54 -7.40
N PRO A 144 -26.16 8.42 -7.64
CA PRO A 144 -25.23 9.54 -7.53
C PRO A 144 -25.60 10.72 -8.43
N GLY A 145 -25.58 11.93 -7.87
CA GLY A 145 -25.95 13.16 -8.56
C GLY A 145 -27.44 13.39 -8.75
N ALA A 146 -28.31 12.39 -8.57
CA ALA A 146 -29.76 12.57 -8.55
C ALA A 146 -30.28 13.06 -7.19
N GLY A 147 -29.48 12.94 -6.13
CA GLY A 147 -29.86 13.29 -4.76
C GLY A 147 -30.84 12.30 -4.13
N LEU A 148 -30.79 11.03 -4.55
CA LEU A 148 -31.70 9.97 -4.14
C LEU A 148 -30.92 8.72 -3.73
N ALA A 149 -31.44 7.99 -2.75
CA ALA A 149 -31.07 6.61 -2.46
C ALA A 149 -32.32 5.73 -2.40
N LEU A 150 -32.30 4.62 -3.12
CA LEU A 150 -33.41 3.68 -3.20
C LEU A 150 -33.28 2.65 -2.08
N ARG A 151 -34.40 2.27 -1.48
CA ARG A 151 -34.52 1.08 -0.63
C ARG A 151 -35.52 0.13 -1.29
N PRO A 152 -35.03 -0.87 -2.05
CA PRO A 152 -35.91 -1.86 -2.67
C PRO A 152 -36.70 -2.61 -1.59
N ARG A 153 -37.96 -2.96 -1.88
CA ARG A 153 -38.79 -3.70 -0.92
C ARG A 153 -38.20 -5.08 -0.64
N GLY A 154 -38.02 -5.41 0.63
CA GLY A 154 -37.47 -6.70 1.06
C GLY A 154 -35.97 -6.88 0.81
N ALA A 155 -35.26 -5.86 0.31
CA ALA A 155 -33.81 -5.95 0.12
C ALA A 155 -33.11 -6.07 1.49
N THR A 156 -32.44 -7.19 1.70
CA THR A 156 -31.49 -7.34 2.81
C THR A 156 -30.18 -6.63 2.47
N PRO A 157 -29.38 -6.23 3.47
CA PRO A 157 -28.04 -5.69 3.24
C PRO A 157 -27.21 -6.55 2.28
N TYR A 158 -26.47 -5.89 1.38
CA TYR A 158 -25.64 -6.52 0.34
C TYR A 158 -26.36 -7.46 -0.66
N ALA A 159 -27.69 -7.55 -0.60
CA ALA A 159 -28.44 -8.35 -1.56
C ALA A 159 -28.33 -7.77 -2.96
N ARG A 160 -28.30 -8.68 -3.94
CA ARG A 160 -28.48 -8.34 -5.34
C ARG A 160 -29.93 -7.92 -5.57
N THR A 161 -30.13 -6.80 -6.24
CA THR A 161 -31.44 -6.26 -6.56
C THR A 161 -31.47 -5.79 -8.01
N THR A 162 -32.66 -5.77 -8.61
CA THR A 162 -32.83 -5.28 -9.98
C THR A 162 -33.12 -3.78 -9.95
N LEU A 163 -32.20 -2.98 -10.48
CA LEU A 163 -32.37 -1.55 -10.68
C LEU A 163 -32.87 -1.30 -12.11
N ALA A 164 -34.02 -0.66 -12.24
CA ALA A 164 -34.57 -0.18 -13.51
C ALA A 164 -35.26 1.17 -13.32
N VAL A 165 -35.25 2.00 -14.36
CA VAL A 165 -35.94 3.30 -14.39
C VAL A 165 -36.81 3.33 -15.64
N GLU A 166 -38.08 3.71 -15.48
CA GLU A 166 -39.05 3.87 -16.56
C GLU A 166 -39.68 5.25 -16.49
N ALA A 167 -39.63 6.01 -17.59
CA ALA A 167 -40.20 7.36 -17.67
C ALA A 167 -39.78 8.30 -16.53
N GLY A 168 -38.53 8.20 -16.09
CA GLY A 168 -37.95 8.99 -15.00
C GLY A 168 -38.20 8.46 -13.59
N GLU A 169 -38.97 7.38 -13.43
CA GLU A 169 -39.33 6.82 -12.13
C GLU A 169 -38.66 5.46 -11.89
N PRO A 170 -38.05 5.22 -10.70
CA PRO A 170 -37.52 3.91 -10.34
C PRO A 170 -38.64 2.84 -10.30
N ALA A 171 -38.44 1.73 -10.99
CA ALA A 171 -39.41 0.63 -11.02
C ALA A 171 -39.47 -0.13 -9.67
N GLY A 172 -40.59 -0.83 -9.42
CA GLY A 172 -40.74 -1.72 -8.25
C GLY A 172 -41.23 -1.07 -6.95
N GLY A 173 -41.69 0.19 -6.99
CA GLY A 173 -42.22 0.91 -5.81
C GLY A 173 -41.27 0.97 -4.60
N PRO A 174 -39.98 1.29 -4.79
CA PRO A 174 -39.01 1.38 -3.69
C PRO A 174 -39.35 2.53 -2.73
N HIS A 175 -38.84 2.46 -1.49
CA HIS A 175 -38.79 3.65 -0.66
C HIS A 175 -37.65 4.56 -1.14
N LEU A 176 -37.89 5.87 -1.17
CA LEU A 176 -36.95 6.86 -1.70
C LEU A 176 -36.45 7.76 -0.56
N ASP A 177 -35.19 7.60 -0.19
CA ASP A 177 -34.50 8.52 0.71
C ASP A 177 -33.94 9.70 -0.11
N ARG A 178 -34.20 10.94 0.34
CA ARG A 178 -33.67 12.15 -0.30
C ARG A 178 -32.40 12.60 0.40
N VAL A 179 -31.38 12.95 -0.38
CA VAL A 179 -30.13 13.51 0.13
C VAL A 179 -30.31 15.01 0.43
N PRO A 180 -30.09 15.48 1.67
CA PRO A 180 -30.14 16.91 1.97
C PRO A 180 -29.07 17.70 1.22
N HIS A 181 -29.39 18.94 0.86
CA HIS A 181 -28.45 19.86 0.21
C HIS A 181 -28.23 21.09 1.10
N LEU A 182 -27.00 21.59 1.10
CA LEU A 182 -26.66 22.88 1.66
C LEU A 182 -27.13 24.00 0.73
N ALA A 183 -27.40 25.18 1.29
CA ALA A 183 -27.78 26.37 0.51
C ALA A 183 -26.69 26.78 -0.50
N ALA A 184 -25.42 26.46 -0.21
CA ALA A 184 -24.30 26.70 -1.11
C ALA A 184 -24.21 25.71 -2.29
N GLY A 185 -25.00 24.62 -2.28
CA GLY A 185 -25.08 23.63 -3.35
C GLY A 185 -24.63 22.20 -3.01
N PRO A 186 -23.55 21.97 -2.23
CA PRO A 186 -23.09 20.61 -1.94
C PRO A 186 -24.14 19.74 -1.23
N GLU A 187 -24.12 18.45 -1.53
CA GLU A 187 -24.90 17.44 -0.83
C GLU A 187 -24.32 17.20 0.58
N LEU A 188 -25.16 17.04 1.59
CA LEU A 188 -24.79 16.41 2.86
C LEU A 188 -25.17 14.93 2.76
N ASN A 189 -24.22 14.08 2.38
CA ASN A 189 -24.52 12.76 1.87
C ASN A 189 -23.83 11.65 2.67
N TRP A 190 -24.63 10.95 3.48
CA TRP A 190 -24.24 9.70 4.15
C TRP A 190 -24.93 8.46 3.58
N LEU A 191 -25.77 8.64 2.56
CA LEU A 191 -26.60 7.59 1.96
C LEU A 191 -25.90 6.89 0.79
N ASP A 192 -24.88 7.52 0.20
CA ASP A 192 -24.04 6.93 -0.83
C ASP A 192 -22.79 6.28 -0.22
N ALA A 193 -22.74 4.95 -0.28
CA ALA A 193 -21.63 4.16 0.25
C ALA A 193 -20.29 4.41 -0.48
N ASP A 194 -20.31 4.85 -1.75
CA ASP A 194 -19.08 5.13 -2.50
C ASP A 194 -18.33 6.34 -1.91
N LEU A 195 -19.05 7.28 -1.26
CA LEU A 195 -18.45 8.42 -0.57
C LEU A 195 -17.68 8.02 0.70
N ARG A 196 -17.79 6.75 1.12
CA ARG A 196 -17.00 6.15 2.21
C ARG A 196 -15.75 5.43 1.69
N LEU A 197 -15.48 5.51 0.38
CA LEU A 197 -14.25 5.08 -0.30
C LEU A 197 -13.90 3.61 -0.10
N GLY A 198 -14.90 2.75 0.10
CA GLY A 198 -14.72 1.29 0.18
C GLY A 198 -13.71 0.84 1.24
N GLY A 199 -13.57 1.58 2.34
CA GLY A 199 -12.62 1.25 3.42
C GLY A 199 -11.15 1.54 3.11
N ARG A 200 -10.85 2.31 2.04
CA ARG A 200 -9.50 2.83 1.76
C ARG A 200 -9.03 3.85 2.80
N THR A 201 -9.93 4.32 3.64
CA THR A 201 -9.69 5.29 4.71
C THR A 201 -10.15 4.73 6.05
N ARG A 202 -9.55 5.19 7.15
CA ARG A 202 -9.89 4.75 8.51
C ARG A 202 -10.92 5.63 9.23
N TYR A 203 -11.62 6.51 8.51
CA TYR A 203 -12.64 7.37 9.11
C TYR A 203 -13.86 6.56 9.59
N ASP A 204 -14.39 6.94 10.75
CA ASP A 204 -15.69 6.48 11.23
C ASP A 204 -16.80 7.30 10.57
N PHE A 205 -17.36 6.80 9.47
CA PHE A 205 -18.43 7.47 8.72
C PHE A 205 -19.76 7.41 9.46
N ALA A 206 -20.36 8.58 9.69
CA ALA A 206 -21.63 8.69 10.39
C ALA A 206 -22.83 8.44 9.47
N VAL A 207 -23.84 7.72 9.98
CA VAL A 207 -25.18 7.68 9.40
C VAL A 207 -26.06 8.59 10.25
N LEU A 208 -26.60 9.65 9.65
CA LEU A 208 -27.33 10.68 10.40
C LEU A 208 -28.83 10.36 10.46
N ALA A 209 -29.42 10.52 11.64
CA ALA A 209 -30.88 10.57 11.79
C ALA A 209 -31.43 11.92 11.34
N ALA A 210 -32.73 12.01 11.03
CA ALA A 210 -33.33 13.25 10.47
C ALA A 210 -33.07 14.52 11.30
N PRO A 211 -33.20 14.53 12.66
CA PRO A 211 -32.91 15.72 13.46
C PRO A 211 -31.42 16.11 13.43
N GLU A 212 -30.54 15.11 13.38
CA GLU A 212 -29.09 15.31 13.32
C GLU A 212 -28.69 15.86 11.94
N ALA A 213 -29.24 15.32 10.86
CA ALA A 213 -29.02 15.82 9.51
C ALA A 213 -29.43 17.30 9.36
N GLU A 214 -30.56 17.69 9.97
CA GLU A 214 -31.01 19.09 9.96
C GLU A 214 -30.09 20.01 10.77
N ARG A 215 -29.57 19.52 11.91
CA ARG A 215 -28.52 20.23 12.67
C ARG A 215 -27.26 20.43 11.83
N TRP A 216 -26.76 19.36 11.21
CA TRP A 216 -25.58 19.42 10.34
C TRP A 216 -25.77 20.41 9.18
N ARG A 217 -26.92 20.34 8.51
CA ARG A 217 -27.26 21.24 7.42
C ARG A 217 -27.20 22.70 7.87
N ARG A 218 -27.85 23.03 9.00
CA ARG A 218 -27.85 24.40 9.55
C ARG A 218 -26.46 24.89 9.94
N GLU A 219 -25.67 24.07 10.63
CA GLU A 219 -24.32 24.47 11.09
C GLU A 219 -23.37 24.67 9.91
N LEU A 220 -23.43 23.81 8.88
CA LEU A 220 -22.65 23.97 7.66
C LEU A 220 -23.12 25.17 6.83
N ASP A 221 -24.43 25.39 6.70
CA ASP A 221 -24.98 26.57 6.02
C ASP A 221 -24.45 27.87 6.65
N GLU A 222 -24.37 27.94 7.98
CA GLU A 222 -23.77 29.08 8.68
C GLU A 222 -22.26 29.19 8.42
N CYS A 223 -21.52 28.08 8.43
CA CYS A 223 -20.08 28.09 8.09
C CYS A 223 -19.83 28.63 6.67
N PHE A 224 -20.61 28.19 5.67
CA PHE A 224 -20.53 28.74 4.30
C PHE A 224 -20.90 30.22 4.26
N ALA A 225 -21.90 30.65 5.04
CA ALA A 225 -22.25 32.05 5.18
C ALA A 225 -21.11 32.88 5.80
N THR A 226 -20.42 32.36 6.82
CA THR A 226 -19.21 32.95 7.41
C THR A 226 -18.11 33.12 6.37
N VAL A 227 -17.82 32.08 5.58
CA VAL A 227 -16.81 32.20 4.51
C VAL A 227 -17.22 33.23 3.47
N ARG A 228 -18.50 33.32 3.11
CA ARG A 228 -19.00 34.34 2.19
C ARG A 228 -18.84 35.76 2.73
N ARG A 229 -19.15 35.98 4.02
CA ARG A 229 -19.01 37.29 4.69
C ARG A 229 -17.55 37.74 4.74
N VAL A 230 -16.64 36.81 5.03
CA VAL A 230 -15.21 37.08 5.21
C VAL A 230 -14.45 37.17 3.88
N HIS A 231 -14.73 36.25 2.94
CA HIS A 231 -13.95 36.11 1.71
C HIS A 231 -14.83 35.57 0.56
N GLU A 232 -15.58 36.45 -0.09
CA GLU A 232 -16.50 36.08 -1.19
C GLU A 232 -15.82 35.25 -2.32
N PRO A 233 -14.61 35.61 -2.82
CA PRO A 233 -13.98 34.81 -3.87
C PRO A 233 -13.69 33.36 -3.45
N LEU A 234 -13.32 33.13 -2.18
CA LEU A 234 -13.11 31.79 -1.63
C LEU A 234 -14.44 31.04 -1.50
N HIS A 235 -15.50 31.71 -1.06
CA HIS A 235 -16.84 31.13 -1.04
C HIS A 235 -17.31 30.72 -2.45
N ALA A 236 -17.12 31.58 -3.46
CA ALA A 236 -17.50 31.29 -4.84
C ALA A 236 -16.73 30.08 -5.42
N GLU A 237 -15.47 29.92 -4.99
CA GLU A 237 -14.63 28.76 -5.27
C GLU A 237 -15.15 27.49 -4.59
N LEU A 238 -15.40 27.55 -3.28
CA LEU A 238 -15.95 26.45 -2.47
C LEU A 238 -17.29 25.94 -3.03
N ALA A 239 -18.27 26.84 -3.20
CA ALA A 239 -19.58 26.52 -3.76
C ALA A 239 -19.47 25.97 -5.21
N GLY A 240 -18.46 26.40 -5.95
CA GLY A 240 -18.23 25.94 -7.32
C GLY A 240 -17.52 24.59 -7.43
N GLY A 241 -16.63 24.28 -6.49
CA GLY A 241 -15.72 23.12 -6.52
C GLY A 241 -16.14 21.94 -5.65
N LEU A 242 -16.85 22.19 -4.54
CA LEU A 242 -17.40 21.13 -3.69
C LEU A 242 -18.70 20.56 -4.26
N ARG A 243 -18.92 19.27 -4.03
CA ARG A 243 -20.08 18.52 -4.54
C ARG A 243 -20.79 17.76 -3.44
N ALA A 244 -20.04 17.15 -2.53
CA ALA A 244 -20.61 16.45 -1.39
C ALA A 244 -19.73 16.63 -0.14
N ILE A 245 -20.38 16.71 1.00
CA ILE A 245 -19.78 16.60 2.33
C ILE A 245 -20.32 15.30 2.93
N VAL A 246 -19.41 14.39 3.31
CA VAL A 246 -19.75 13.15 3.99
C VAL A 246 -19.43 13.30 5.49
N PRO A 247 -20.39 13.05 6.39
CA PRO A 247 -20.18 13.21 7.81
C PRO A 247 -19.32 12.07 8.38
N ILE A 248 -18.35 12.42 9.22
CA ILE A 248 -17.53 11.48 9.99
C ILE A 248 -17.58 11.82 11.48
N ARG A 249 -17.30 10.83 12.34
CA ARG A 249 -17.21 11.00 13.80
C ARG A 249 -15.77 11.30 14.18
N ALA A 250 -15.59 12.27 15.10
CA ALA A 250 -14.32 12.51 15.74
C ALA A 250 -14.07 11.42 16.82
N PRO A 251 -12.82 10.96 17.02
CA PRO A 251 -12.46 10.02 18.09
C PRO A 251 -12.76 10.58 19.49
N ASP A 252 -12.59 11.89 19.66
CA ASP A 252 -12.83 12.61 20.91
C ASP A 252 -13.28 14.06 20.62
N ALA A 253 -13.85 14.72 21.63
CA ALA A 253 -14.43 16.07 21.48
C ALA A 253 -13.40 17.20 21.28
N SER A 254 -12.11 16.94 21.53
CA SER A 254 -11.02 17.92 21.39
C SER A 254 -10.29 17.82 20.04
N THR A 255 -10.55 16.77 19.26
CA THR A 255 -9.91 16.53 17.97
C THR A 255 -10.86 16.82 16.82
N HIS A 256 -10.53 17.82 16.00
CA HIS A 256 -11.24 18.04 14.73
C HIS A 256 -10.64 17.15 13.63
N VAL A 257 -11.48 16.39 12.93
CA VAL A 257 -11.06 15.46 11.88
C VAL A 257 -11.74 15.84 10.56
N SER A 258 -10.94 15.92 9.49
CA SER A 258 -11.41 16.13 8.13
C SER A 258 -10.49 15.44 7.12
N GLY A 259 -10.96 15.31 5.89
CA GLY A 259 -10.17 14.75 4.80
C GLY A 259 -10.74 15.02 3.41
N SER A 260 -9.84 15.02 2.44
CA SER A 260 -10.13 15.17 1.02
C SER A 260 -9.40 14.09 0.23
N PHE A 261 -9.97 13.72 -0.91
CA PHE A 261 -9.52 12.55 -1.65
C PHE A 261 -9.31 12.89 -3.11
N ARG A 262 -8.21 12.40 -3.67
CA ARG A 262 -7.82 12.63 -5.07
C ARG A 262 -8.75 11.86 -6.00
N GLU A 263 -9.11 10.65 -5.61
CA GLU A 263 -9.99 9.71 -6.30
C GLU A 263 -11.48 10.11 -6.26
N ALA A 264 -11.89 10.98 -5.34
CA ALA A 264 -13.27 11.46 -5.21
C ALA A 264 -13.33 12.99 -5.32
N PRO A 265 -13.31 13.54 -6.56
CA PRO A 265 -13.25 14.97 -6.79
C PRO A 265 -14.43 15.74 -6.17
N GLY A 266 -14.12 16.73 -5.33
CA GLY A 266 -15.13 17.60 -4.71
C GLY A 266 -15.82 17.00 -3.49
N LEU A 267 -15.34 15.86 -2.98
CA LEU A 267 -15.74 15.27 -1.70
C LEU A 267 -14.92 15.85 -0.55
N VAL A 268 -15.59 16.16 0.56
CA VAL A 268 -14.96 16.43 1.85
C VAL A 268 -15.56 15.51 2.89
N ALA A 269 -14.72 14.75 3.59
CA ALA A 269 -15.09 14.10 4.85
C ALA A 269 -14.83 15.08 6.00
N LEU A 270 -15.82 15.25 6.88
CA LEU A 270 -15.75 16.28 7.91
C LEU A 270 -16.46 15.82 9.19
N ALA A 271 -15.84 16.02 10.35
CA ALA A 271 -16.50 16.02 11.65
C ALA A 271 -16.88 17.46 12.03
N LEU A 272 -18.05 17.67 12.62
CA LEU A 272 -18.41 19.00 13.14
C LEU A 272 -17.63 19.30 14.43
N GLY A 273 -17.05 20.50 14.51
CA GLY A 273 -16.42 21.03 15.71
C GLY A 273 -16.94 22.42 16.05
N THR A 274 -16.09 23.27 16.64
CA THR A 274 -16.38 24.70 16.75
C THR A 274 -16.54 25.32 15.36
N GLU A 275 -17.18 26.48 15.27
CA GLU A 275 -17.33 27.18 13.98
C GLU A 275 -15.96 27.49 13.34
N VAL A 276 -14.98 27.93 14.14
CA VAL A 276 -13.60 28.19 13.68
C VAL A 276 -12.97 26.93 13.10
N ALA A 277 -13.03 25.80 13.83
CA ALA A 277 -12.44 24.54 13.38
C ALA A 277 -13.11 24.02 12.09
N THR A 278 -14.43 24.11 12.02
CA THR A 278 -15.22 23.65 10.88
C THR A 278 -14.96 24.52 9.64
N VAL A 279 -14.90 25.84 9.79
CA VAL A 279 -14.56 26.78 8.70
C VAL A 279 -13.10 26.59 8.25
N GLU A 280 -12.15 26.46 9.18
CA GLU A 280 -10.75 26.17 8.85
C GLU A 280 -10.65 24.89 8.01
N ALA A 281 -11.34 23.83 8.44
CA ALA A 281 -11.36 22.56 7.72
C ALA A 281 -11.97 22.69 6.33
N LEU A 282 -13.12 23.35 6.16
CA LEU A 282 -13.70 23.57 4.83
C LEU A 282 -12.73 24.27 3.87
N VAL A 283 -12.02 25.30 4.35
CA VAL A 283 -11.01 26.02 3.55
C VAL A 283 -9.80 25.14 3.26
N HIS A 284 -9.31 24.42 4.26
CA HIS A 284 -8.17 23.51 4.17
C HIS A 284 -8.43 22.39 3.15
N GLU A 285 -9.54 21.68 3.32
CA GLU A 285 -9.94 20.54 2.51
C GLU A 285 -10.25 20.94 1.06
N TYR A 286 -10.89 22.09 0.86
CA TYR A 286 -11.03 22.64 -0.48
C TYR A 286 -9.68 22.96 -1.13
N GLY A 287 -8.70 23.44 -0.35
CA GLY A 287 -7.34 23.61 -0.81
C GLY A 287 -6.76 22.30 -1.38
N HIS A 288 -6.95 21.17 -0.69
CA HIS A 288 -6.57 19.85 -1.22
C HIS A 288 -7.30 19.55 -2.53
N GLN A 289 -8.61 19.78 -2.60
CA GLN A 289 -9.39 19.54 -3.81
C GLN A 289 -8.90 20.36 -5.02
N LYS A 290 -8.54 21.63 -4.80
CA LYS A 290 -7.98 22.50 -5.82
C LYS A 290 -6.60 22.04 -6.26
N LEU A 291 -5.73 21.67 -5.32
CA LEU A 291 -4.39 21.17 -5.64
C LEU A 291 -4.43 19.82 -6.36
N TYR A 292 -5.27 18.88 -5.93
CA TYR A 292 -5.45 17.61 -6.64
C TYR A 292 -5.90 17.83 -8.08
N ALA A 293 -6.80 18.77 -8.33
CA ALA A 293 -7.22 19.12 -9.68
C ALA A 293 -6.06 19.67 -10.53
N LEU A 294 -5.15 20.44 -9.94
CA LEU A 294 -3.92 20.91 -10.61
C LEU A 294 -2.94 19.78 -10.88
N MET A 295 -2.77 18.86 -9.91
CA MET A 295 -1.83 17.75 -10.00
C MET A 295 -2.18 16.75 -11.12
N MET A 296 -3.44 16.74 -11.58
CA MET A 296 -3.82 15.97 -12.77
C MET A 296 -3.33 16.60 -14.08
N LEU A 297 -3.10 17.91 -14.09
CA LEU A 297 -2.66 18.66 -15.27
C LEU A 297 -1.14 18.76 -15.36
N ASP A 298 -0.46 18.88 -14.22
CA ASP A 298 0.99 18.84 -14.09
C ASP A 298 1.36 18.11 -12.80
N PRO A 299 2.35 17.19 -12.79
CA PRO A 299 2.70 16.44 -11.58
C PRO A 299 3.23 17.34 -10.44
N LEU A 300 3.63 18.59 -10.72
CA LEU A 300 4.27 19.59 -9.84
C LEU A 300 5.62 19.15 -9.27
N ILE A 301 5.79 17.88 -8.96
CA ILE A 301 7.02 17.22 -8.51
C ILE A 301 7.39 16.19 -9.57
N ALA A 302 8.47 16.46 -10.30
CA ALA A 302 8.96 15.61 -11.38
C ALA A 302 9.84 14.45 -10.88
N GLY A 303 10.46 14.61 -9.70
CA GLY A 303 11.40 13.65 -9.11
C GLY A 303 10.91 13.02 -7.81
N ASP A 304 9.58 12.88 -7.63
CA ASP A 304 9.02 12.31 -6.40
C ASP A 304 9.46 10.84 -6.25
N THR A 305 10.24 10.56 -5.20
CA THR A 305 10.66 9.19 -4.86
C THR A 305 9.59 8.47 -4.03
N GLY A 306 8.56 9.19 -3.55
CA GLY A 306 7.59 8.68 -2.59
C GLY A 306 8.16 8.45 -1.20
N GLU A 307 9.45 8.73 -0.98
CA GLU A 307 10.13 8.47 0.28
C GLU A 307 9.69 9.46 1.37
N ALA A 308 9.20 8.94 2.48
CA ALA A 308 8.86 9.72 3.65
C ALA A 308 10.14 10.09 4.43
N VAL A 309 10.76 11.21 4.07
CA VAL A 309 12.01 11.68 4.71
C VAL A 309 11.97 13.14 5.18
N HIS A 310 10.98 13.91 4.74
CA HIS A 310 10.91 15.34 5.04
C HIS A 310 10.22 15.61 6.38
N TYR A 311 10.73 16.60 7.11
CA TYR A 311 10.12 17.09 8.35
C TYR A 311 8.74 17.71 8.09
N SER A 312 7.75 17.32 8.90
CA SER A 312 6.42 17.94 8.92
C SER A 312 6.19 18.74 10.20
N PRO A 313 5.88 20.05 10.12
CA PRO A 313 5.49 20.87 11.28
C PRO A 313 4.16 20.49 11.94
N TRP A 314 3.37 19.62 11.28
CA TRP A 314 2.03 19.22 11.71
C TRP A 314 1.98 17.79 12.25
N ARG A 315 3.05 16.99 12.07
CA ARG A 315 3.06 15.55 12.34
C ARG A 315 4.42 15.00 12.77
N ASP A 316 4.38 13.84 13.41
CA ASP A 316 5.51 13.13 14.01
C ASP A 316 6.30 12.28 13.04
N ASP A 317 5.61 11.70 12.07
CA ASP A 317 6.16 10.89 11.01
C ASP A 317 6.79 11.77 9.92
N PRO A 318 7.90 11.34 9.31
CA PRO A 318 8.40 11.91 8.07
C PRO A 318 7.31 11.92 6.98
N ARG A 319 7.37 12.90 6.07
CA ARG A 319 6.45 13.01 4.93
C ARG A 319 7.20 12.91 3.61
N PRO A 320 6.57 12.36 2.54
CA PRO A 320 7.07 12.55 1.19
C PRO A 320 6.92 14.02 0.78
N LEU A 321 7.74 14.46 -0.18
CA LEU A 321 7.76 15.85 -0.64
C LEU A 321 6.38 16.34 -1.11
N GLY A 322 5.64 15.48 -1.81
CA GLY A 322 4.27 15.75 -2.23
C GLY A 322 3.30 15.99 -1.06
N GLY A 323 3.46 15.25 0.04
CA GLY A 323 2.66 15.45 1.24
C GLY A 323 2.96 16.79 1.93
N LEU A 324 4.22 17.22 1.92
CA LEU A 324 4.63 18.51 2.48
C LEU A 324 4.11 19.68 1.63
N LEU A 325 4.21 19.58 0.29
CA LEU A 325 3.66 20.58 -0.64
C LEU A 325 2.16 20.78 -0.41
N GLN A 326 1.41 19.68 -0.29
CA GLN A 326 -0.02 19.71 -0.03
C GLN A 326 -0.34 20.48 1.27
N ALA A 327 0.33 20.16 2.38
CA ALA A 327 0.10 20.83 3.66
C ALA A 327 0.41 22.34 3.60
N VAL A 328 1.54 22.72 2.98
CA VAL A 328 1.91 24.13 2.82
C VAL A 328 0.87 24.87 1.97
N TYR A 329 0.45 24.28 0.85
CA TYR A 329 -0.54 24.88 -0.05
C TYR A 329 -1.88 25.17 0.66
N THR A 330 -2.40 24.21 1.42
CA THR A 330 -3.70 24.36 2.09
C THR A 330 -3.63 25.35 3.25
N PHE A 331 -2.58 25.31 4.08
CA PHE A 331 -2.46 26.24 5.20
C PHE A 331 -2.11 27.67 4.79
N VAL A 332 -1.48 27.91 3.64
CA VAL A 332 -1.40 29.26 3.06
C VAL A 332 -2.80 29.80 2.75
N SER A 333 -3.67 28.97 2.18
CA SER A 333 -5.07 29.36 1.90
C SER A 333 -5.84 29.69 3.18
N VAL A 334 -5.64 28.91 4.25
CA VAL A 334 -6.22 29.18 5.58
C VAL A 334 -5.72 30.51 6.16
N LEU A 335 -4.41 30.78 6.08
CA LEU A 335 -3.85 32.06 6.55
C LEU A 335 -4.43 33.26 5.81
N HIS A 336 -4.65 33.15 4.50
CA HIS A 336 -5.35 34.19 3.72
C HIS A 336 -6.79 34.40 4.19
N PHE A 337 -7.51 33.31 4.49
CA PHE A 337 -8.85 33.41 5.06
C PHE A 337 -8.84 34.12 6.42
N TYR A 338 -7.92 33.77 7.33
CA TYR A 338 -7.82 34.42 8.64
C TYR A 338 -7.42 35.89 8.55
N ARG A 339 -6.52 36.25 7.63
CA ARG A 339 -6.23 37.67 7.36
C ARG A 339 -7.49 38.42 6.92
N ALA A 340 -8.28 37.84 6.01
CA ALA A 340 -9.54 38.45 5.58
C ALA A 340 -10.56 38.54 6.74
N ALA A 341 -10.62 37.52 7.60
CA ALA A 341 -11.49 37.50 8.76
C ALA A 341 -11.16 38.68 9.70
N LEU A 342 -9.89 38.84 10.06
CA LEU A 342 -9.44 39.92 10.95
C LEU A 342 -9.59 41.33 10.34
N GLY A 343 -9.63 41.44 9.01
CA GLY A 343 -9.96 42.68 8.30
C GLY A 343 -11.46 42.97 8.18
N THR A 344 -12.32 42.00 8.51
CA THR A 344 -13.78 42.13 8.43
C THR A 344 -14.34 42.59 9.78
N PRO A 345 -15.32 43.54 9.81
CA PRO A 345 -15.96 43.96 11.07
C PRO A 345 -16.47 42.77 11.90
N GLY A 346 -16.20 42.78 13.20
CA GLY A 346 -16.56 41.68 14.10
C GLY A 346 -15.89 40.34 13.76
N THR A 347 -14.78 40.35 13.03
CA THR A 347 -14.07 39.16 12.52
C THR A 347 -14.98 38.23 11.70
N GLY A 348 -16.01 38.80 11.04
CA GLY A 348 -17.00 38.03 10.28
C GLY A 348 -17.92 37.13 11.13
N GLY A 349 -17.92 37.30 12.46
CA GLY A 349 -18.64 36.47 13.43
C GLY A 349 -17.74 35.50 14.21
N LEU A 350 -16.49 35.32 13.78
CA LEU A 350 -15.56 34.38 14.43
C LEU A 350 -14.93 34.99 15.70
N PRO A 351 -14.59 34.17 16.71
CA PRO A 351 -13.84 34.63 17.89
C PRO A 351 -12.45 35.16 17.53
N ALA A 352 -12.25 36.48 17.59
CA ALA A 352 -11.00 37.13 17.19
C ALA A 352 -9.77 36.56 17.92
N ALA A 353 -9.84 36.33 19.23
CA ALA A 353 -8.71 35.81 20.00
C ALA A 353 -8.26 34.41 19.53
N GLU A 354 -9.22 33.54 19.16
CA GLU A 354 -8.95 32.20 18.64
C GLU A 354 -8.31 32.27 17.25
N VAL A 355 -8.86 33.10 16.36
CA VAL A 355 -8.32 33.34 15.00
C VAL A 355 -6.89 33.88 15.06
N ILE A 356 -6.61 34.84 15.94
CA ILE A 356 -5.28 35.43 16.12
C ILE A 356 -4.26 34.38 16.60
N THR A 357 -4.64 33.60 17.61
CA THR A 357 -3.81 32.54 18.18
C THR A 357 -3.48 31.48 17.14
N ARG A 358 -4.51 31.04 16.40
CA ARG A 358 -4.37 30.02 15.36
C ARG A 358 -3.55 30.51 14.17
N ALA A 359 -3.78 31.74 13.71
CA ALA A 359 -3.01 32.34 12.62
C ALA A 359 -1.51 32.48 12.97
N TYR A 360 -1.18 32.84 14.22
CA TYR A 360 0.20 32.90 14.68
C TYR A 360 0.87 31.51 14.66
N GLN A 361 0.18 30.48 15.15
CA GLN A 361 0.67 29.10 15.13
C GLN A 361 0.93 28.61 13.69
N LEU A 362 -0.07 28.75 12.81
CA LEU A 362 0.03 28.32 11.42
C LEU A 362 1.13 29.07 10.66
N THR A 363 1.33 30.36 10.94
CA THR A 363 2.41 31.15 10.33
C THR A 363 3.78 30.52 10.60
N GLY A 364 4.05 30.10 11.84
CA GLY A 364 5.29 29.42 12.19
C GLY A 364 5.44 28.08 11.47
N GLN A 365 4.39 27.26 11.49
CA GLN A 365 4.37 25.93 10.86
C GLN A 365 4.55 26.01 9.34
N VAL A 366 3.84 26.91 8.65
CA VAL A 366 3.95 27.06 7.19
C VAL A 366 5.35 27.53 6.80
N ARG A 367 5.98 28.44 7.55
CA ARG A 367 7.38 28.85 7.32
C ARG A 367 8.34 27.66 7.44
N ASP A 368 8.15 26.83 8.46
CA ASP A 368 8.95 25.62 8.67
C ASP A 368 8.78 24.60 7.54
N GLY A 369 7.54 24.40 7.04
CA GLY A 369 7.26 23.47 5.94
C GLY A 369 7.78 23.98 4.60
N LEU A 370 7.62 25.28 4.33
CA LEU A 370 8.10 25.92 3.10
C LEU A 370 9.63 25.88 3.00
N ALA A 371 10.34 25.96 4.13
CA ALA A 371 11.79 25.75 4.16
C ALA A 371 12.18 24.34 3.68
N GLY A 372 11.36 23.32 3.96
CA GLY A 372 11.56 21.95 3.47
C GLY A 372 11.25 21.76 1.98
N LEU A 373 10.50 22.67 1.35
CA LEU A 373 10.24 22.66 -0.10
C LEU A 373 11.38 23.28 -0.93
N ARG A 374 12.47 23.76 -0.29
CA ARG A 374 13.59 24.43 -0.95
C ARG A 374 14.59 23.49 -1.63
N GLU A 375 14.37 22.18 -1.59
CA GLU A 375 15.09 21.19 -2.41
C GLU A 375 14.54 21.22 -3.84
N ARG A 376 15.07 22.14 -4.67
CA ARG A 376 14.45 22.58 -5.93
C ARG A 376 14.58 21.63 -7.13
N ASP A 377 15.41 20.60 -7.02
CA ASP A 377 15.76 19.74 -8.16
C ASP A 377 14.68 18.68 -8.44
N ALA A 378 13.77 18.43 -7.49
CA ALA A 378 12.67 17.47 -7.64
C ALA A 378 11.40 18.09 -8.26
N PHE A 379 11.28 19.42 -8.36
CA PHE A 379 10.06 20.09 -8.85
C PHE A 379 10.02 20.22 -10.38
N SER A 380 8.82 20.19 -10.95
CA SER A 380 8.60 20.64 -12.33
C SER A 380 8.81 22.16 -12.44
N PRO A 381 8.98 22.74 -13.65
CA PRO A 381 9.03 24.20 -13.82
C PRO A 381 7.80 24.92 -13.25
N LEU A 382 6.62 24.31 -13.38
CA LEU A 382 5.38 24.82 -12.82
C LEU A 382 5.33 24.63 -11.30
N GLY A 383 5.80 23.51 -10.78
CA GLY A 383 5.94 23.28 -9.34
C GLY A 383 6.83 24.32 -8.64
N ARG A 384 7.96 24.70 -9.27
CA ARG A 384 8.82 25.79 -8.77
C ARG A 384 8.11 27.14 -8.77
N ALA A 385 7.35 27.44 -9.82
CA ALA A 385 6.56 28.68 -9.89
C ALA A 385 5.47 28.72 -8.81
N LEU A 386 4.81 27.59 -8.54
CA LEU A 386 3.83 27.47 -7.47
C LEU A 386 4.48 27.69 -6.09
N ALA A 387 5.60 27.03 -5.81
CA ALA A 387 6.32 27.18 -4.55
C ALA A 387 6.76 28.64 -4.30
N ALA A 388 7.27 29.32 -5.34
CA ALA A 388 7.60 30.74 -5.27
C ALA A 388 6.36 31.62 -5.03
N ALA A 389 5.23 31.31 -5.67
CA ALA A 389 3.97 32.00 -5.42
C ALA A 389 3.49 31.79 -3.97
N LEU A 390 3.63 30.59 -3.41
CA LEU A 390 3.29 30.31 -2.01
C LEU A 390 4.17 31.11 -1.02
N GLU A 391 5.47 31.30 -1.32
CA GLU A 391 6.36 32.19 -0.54
C GLU A 391 5.84 33.62 -0.51
N LEU A 392 5.45 34.17 -1.67
CA LEU A 392 4.90 35.53 -1.76
C LEU A 392 3.55 35.64 -1.03
N ARG A 393 2.66 34.67 -1.23
CA ARG A 393 1.34 34.63 -0.59
C ARG A 393 1.41 34.51 0.92
N LEU A 394 2.35 33.72 1.45
CA LEU A 394 2.61 33.68 2.89
C LEU A 394 3.05 35.04 3.44
N ALA A 395 3.95 35.74 2.74
CA ALA A 395 4.40 37.07 3.15
C ALA A 395 3.24 38.07 3.16
N GLU A 396 2.38 38.02 2.14
CA GLU A 396 1.13 38.80 2.12
C GLU A 396 0.23 38.42 3.30
N ALA A 397 -0.21 37.17 3.42
CA ALA A 397 -1.17 36.73 4.44
C ALA A 397 -0.72 37.07 5.88
N THR A 398 0.58 37.13 6.13
CA THR A 398 1.16 37.36 7.46
C THR A 398 1.62 38.80 7.71
N GLY A 399 1.62 39.65 6.68
CA GLY A 399 1.85 41.09 6.83
C GLY A 399 0.74 41.73 7.65
N ASP A 400 1.12 42.41 8.74
CA ASP A 400 0.23 43.18 9.62
C ASP A 400 -0.80 42.36 10.42
N LEU A 401 -0.59 41.06 10.62
CA LEU A 401 -1.44 40.27 11.51
C LEU A 401 -1.23 40.71 12.98
N PRO A 402 -2.32 40.93 13.75
CA PRO A 402 -2.22 41.13 15.19
C PRO A 402 -1.59 39.91 15.86
N ALA A 403 -0.83 40.15 16.93
CA ALA A 403 -0.13 39.11 17.66
C ALA A 403 -0.94 38.70 18.91
N PRO A 404 -1.01 37.40 19.25
CA PRO A 404 -1.67 36.97 20.48
C PRO A 404 -0.88 37.46 21.71
N PRO A 405 -1.45 37.38 22.92
CA PRO A 405 -0.74 37.71 24.16
C PRO A 405 0.65 37.08 24.25
N ALA A 406 1.58 37.77 24.91
CA ALA A 406 2.98 37.34 24.94
C ALA A 406 3.19 35.96 25.57
N ALA A 407 2.32 35.54 26.50
CA ALA A 407 2.34 34.21 27.10
C ALA A 407 2.01 33.13 26.05
N ASP A 408 0.95 33.31 25.28
CA ASP A 408 0.51 32.37 24.24
C ASP A 408 1.56 32.24 23.13
N ARG A 409 2.15 33.36 22.69
CA ARG A 409 3.26 33.34 21.72
C ARG A 409 4.42 32.47 22.18
N ARG A 410 4.85 32.66 23.44
CA ARG A 410 5.95 31.87 24.01
C ARG A 410 5.59 30.39 24.07
N GLY A 411 4.36 30.06 24.46
CA GLY A 411 3.86 28.68 24.49
C GLY A 411 3.87 28.03 23.11
N ILE A 412 3.32 28.70 22.10
CA ILE A 412 3.26 28.22 20.71
C ILE A 412 4.67 28.01 20.14
N ASP A 413 5.57 28.98 20.32
CA ASP A 413 6.93 28.88 19.82
C ASP A 413 7.75 27.81 20.55
N ALA A 414 7.52 27.61 21.85
CA ALA A 414 8.13 26.52 22.61
C ALA A 414 7.64 25.15 22.10
N ALA A 415 6.33 24.96 21.95
CA ALA A 415 5.74 23.73 21.45
C ALA A 415 6.25 23.37 20.03
N ARG A 416 6.43 24.36 19.15
CA ARG A 416 6.97 24.14 17.81
C ARG A 416 8.45 23.74 17.82
N ARG A 417 9.27 24.35 18.68
CA ARG A 417 10.67 23.92 18.88
C ARG A 417 10.77 22.52 19.45
N GLU A 418 9.95 22.21 20.46
CA GLU A 418 9.89 20.90 21.08
C GLU A 418 9.45 19.83 20.07
N HIS A 419 8.45 20.14 19.24
CA HIS A 419 8.03 19.30 18.12
C HIS A 419 9.20 18.92 17.20
N ARG A 420 9.94 19.94 16.72
CA ARG A 420 11.09 19.74 15.83
C ARG A 420 12.19 18.92 16.51
N ALA A 421 12.48 19.18 17.78
CA ALA A 421 13.49 18.43 18.53
C ALA A 421 13.10 16.95 18.70
N ARG A 422 11.84 16.68 19.08
CA ARG A 422 11.32 15.30 19.17
C ARG A 422 11.38 14.57 17.84
N TRP A 423 11.02 15.25 16.74
CA TRP A 423 11.09 14.66 15.40
C TRP A 423 12.54 14.34 15.00
N ALA A 424 13.48 15.26 15.21
CA ALA A 424 14.89 15.05 14.85
C ALA A 424 15.54 13.92 15.66
N ALA A 425 15.20 13.80 16.95
CA ALA A 425 15.68 12.70 17.79
C ALA A 425 15.17 11.33 17.32
N ARG A 426 13.93 11.26 16.80
CA ARG A 426 13.32 10.02 16.30
C ARG A 426 13.78 9.62 14.89
N ASN A 427 14.08 10.60 14.03
CA ASN A 427 14.27 10.37 12.58
C ASN A 427 15.71 10.63 12.07
N GLY A 428 16.65 11.00 12.95
CA GLY A 428 18.03 11.34 12.57
C GLY A 428 18.18 12.77 12.01
N PRO A 429 19.43 13.26 11.81
CA PRO A 429 19.64 14.63 11.35
C PRO A 429 19.16 14.81 9.90
N ALA A 430 18.17 15.68 9.70
CA ALA A 430 17.79 16.17 8.39
C ALA A 430 19.00 16.86 7.72
N ASN A 431 19.28 16.50 6.47
CA ASN A 431 20.42 16.97 5.70
C ASN A 431 20.43 18.52 5.61
N PRO A 432 21.47 19.23 6.10
CA PRO A 432 21.64 20.63 5.77
C PRO A 432 22.29 20.74 4.37
N ALA A 433 21.63 21.45 3.45
CA ALA A 433 22.14 21.66 2.09
C ALA A 433 23.57 22.25 2.07
N PRO A 434 24.45 21.82 1.15
CA PRO A 434 25.76 22.43 0.99
C PRO A 434 25.64 23.83 0.34
N PRO A 435 26.44 24.82 0.76
CA PRO A 435 26.33 26.18 0.24
C PRO A 435 27.04 26.35 -1.11
N GLY A 436 26.26 26.70 -2.14
CA GLY A 436 26.66 27.66 -3.18
C GLY A 436 27.20 27.13 -4.51
N ALA A 437 26.40 27.25 -5.56
CA ALA A 437 26.87 27.56 -6.91
C ALA A 437 25.81 28.42 -7.63
N ARG A 438 26.21 29.62 -8.04
CA ARG A 438 25.36 30.62 -8.71
C ARG A 438 24.95 30.13 -10.10
N ALA A 439 23.68 30.33 -10.46
CA ALA A 439 23.14 30.07 -11.79
C ALA A 439 23.45 31.22 -12.77
N GLU A 440 23.64 30.89 -14.05
CA GLU A 440 23.42 31.81 -15.18
C GLU A 440 22.40 31.22 -16.17
N PRO A 441 21.68 32.05 -16.97
CA PRO A 441 20.43 31.64 -17.63
C PRO A 441 20.52 31.61 -19.18
N ALA A 442 19.99 30.54 -19.80
CA ALA A 442 19.48 30.50 -21.19
C ALA A 442 18.76 29.16 -21.42
N GLY A 443 17.65 28.95 -22.15
CA GLY A 443 16.69 29.78 -22.88
C GLY A 443 15.76 28.84 -23.68
N ARG A 444 14.44 28.87 -23.40
CA ARG A 444 13.23 28.46 -24.19
C ARG A 444 13.13 27.07 -24.92
N PRO A 445 11.89 26.57 -25.23
CA PRO A 445 11.49 25.19 -24.90
C PRO A 445 11.24 24.26 -26.10
N ALA A 446 11.21 22.94 -25.83
CA ALA A 446 10.61 21.93 -26.71
C ALA A 446 9.67 20.99 -25.93
N THR A 447 8.62 20.56 -26.61
CA THR A 447 7.35 19.95 -26.16
C THR A 447 7.39 18.42 -26.04
N ALA A 448 6.78 17.82 -25.00
CA ALA A 448 6.26 16.43 -24.96
C ALA A 448 5.53 16.16 -23.62
N SER A 449 4.23 15.83 -23.62
CA SER A 449 3.57 14.50 -23.69
C SER A 449 3.51 13.75 -22.34
N SER A 450 2.29 13.62 -21.85
CA SER A 450 1.84 13.14 -20.54
C SER A 450 1.97 11.64 -20.28
N GLY A 451 2.45 11.27 -19.10
CA GLY A 451 2.23 9.96 -18.46
C GLY A 451 2.13 10.16 -16.94
N ALA A 452 0.91 10.07 -16.40
CA ALA A 452 0.59 10.35 -15.00
C ALA A 452 0.84 9.12 -14.11
N ALA A 453 1.64 9.28 -13.04
CA ALA A 453 1.80 8.31 -11.96
C ALA A 453 1.00 8.78 -10.72
N ALA A 454 0.31 7.85 -10.07
CA ALA A 454 -0.60 8.08 -8.97
C ALA A 454 0.15 8.18 -7.62
N LEU A 455 -0.10 9.24 -6.84
CA LEU A 455 0.42 9.43 -5.48
C LEU A 455 -0.60 8.93 -4.41
N PRO A 456 -0.14 8.34 -3.29
CA PRO A 456 -1.00 7.76 -2.25
C PRO A 456 -1.58 8.81 -1.26
N PRO A 457 -2.72 8.52 -0.62
CA PRO A 457 -3.37 9.38 0.39
C PRO A 457 -2.71 9.26 1.79
N ALA A 458 -2.87 10.27 2.65
CA ALA A 458 -2.24 10.38 3.97
C ALA A 458 -3.22 10.12 5.14
N ASP A 459 -2.77 9.47 6.22
CA ASP A 459 -3.58 8.99 7.37
C ASP A 459 -3.20 9.70 8.70
N PRO A 460 -4.10 10.28 9.52
CA PRO A 460 -3.84 10.86 10.87
C PRO A 460 -4.21 9.86 12.00
N ALA A 461 -3.70 9.84 13.23
CA ALA A 461 -2.74 10.55 14.08
C ALA A 461 -2.49 9.63 15.31
N ASP A 462 -1.41 9.81 16.09
CA ASP A 462 -1.36 9.41 17.52
C ASP A 462 -0.16 10.02 18.26
N ARG A 463 -0.39 10.53 19.49
CA ARG A 463 0.65 10.99 20.43
C ARG A 463 0.15 10.91 21.88
N ASP A 464 0.98 10.36 22.77
CA ASP A 464 0.88 10.49 24.23
C ASP A 464 2.27 10.88 24.84
N PRO A 465 2.34 11.60 25.98
CA PRO A 465 3.50 12.38 26.42
C PRO A 465 4.22 11.79 27.64
N ALA A 466 5.55 11.97 27.70
CA ALA A 466 6.29 12.21 28.96
C ALA A 466 7.76 12.46 28.63
N GLY A 467 8.28 13.62 29.04
CA GLY A 467 9.68 13.99 28.91
C GLY A 467 10.54 13.57 30.11
N ARG A 468 11.86 13.54 29.90
CA ARG A 468 12.91 13.93 30.87
C ARG A 468 14.27 14.06 30.19
N ASP A 469 14.94 15.17 30.54
CA ASP A 469 16.29 15.68 30.19
C ASP A 469 17.41 14.75 30.74
N PRO A 470 18.69 14.78 30.28
CA PRO A 470 19.60 15.93 30.49
C PRO A 470 20.63 16.26 29.38
N ALA A 471 20.76 17.57 29.13
CA ALA A 471 21.95 18.43 28.98
C ALA A 471 23.40 17.87 28.86
N ASP A 472 24.08 18.41 27.84
CA ASP A 472 25.42 19.03 27.78
C ASP A 472 26.69 18.29 28.22
N ARG A 473 27.68 18.21 27.30
CA ARG A 473 28.79 19.20 27.20
C ARG A 473 29.79 18.91 26.07
N VAL A 474 30.02 19.94 25.23
CA VAL A 474 31.32 20.58 24.86
C VAL A 474 32.47 19.67 24.37
N GLY A 475 33.19 19.93 23.28
CA GLY A 475 33.28 21.13 22.44
C GLY A 475 34.38 21.02 21.37
N ARG A 476 34.13 21.76 20.28
CA ARG A 476 35.01 22.56 19.42
C ARG A 476 36.47 22.16 19.09
N ALA A 477 36.69 22.29 17.78
CA ALA A 477 37.81 22.93 17.07
C ALA A 477 39.11 22.11 16.97
N GLY A 478 39.84 22.12 15.85
CA GLY A 478 39.73 22.89 14.62
C GLY A 478 41.01 22.71 13.79
N SER A 479 41.00 23.28 12.57
CA SER A 479 42.14 23.52 11.65
C SER A 479 42.93 22.30 11.17
N GLY A 480 43.33 22.18 9.90
CA GLY A 480 43.27 23.10 8.78
C GLY A 480 44.36 22.72 7.77
N GLY A 481 44.07 22.91 6.49
CA GLY A 481 45.08 23.11 5.45
C GLY A 481 45.58 21.87 4.68
N PRO A 482 46.29 22.10 3.56
CA PRO A 482 45.67 22.20 2.23
C PRO A 482 46.42 21.39 1.16
N VAL A 483 46.22 21.76 -0.13
CA VAL A 483 47.11 21.54 -1.30
C VAL A 483 46.75 20.25 -2.09
N THR A 484 46.57 20.19 -3.42
CA THR A 484 47.00 21.00 -4.59
C THR A 484 46.12 20.68 -5.82
N ARG A 485 46.02 21.63 -6.76
CA ARG A 485 45.56 21.40 -8.15
C ARG A 485 46.74 21.04 -9.05
N VAL A 486 46.50 20.20 -10.06
CA VAL A 486 47.30 20.08 -11.29
C VAL A 486 46.36 20.00 -12.51
N ALA A 487 46.62 20.85 -13.50
CA ALA A 487 46.03 20.89 -14.85
C ALA A 487 46.61 19.75 -15.73
N GLY A 488 46.04 19.26 -16.83
CA GLY A 488 44.94 19.58 -17.72
C GLY A 488 45.30 19.00 -19.11
N SER A 489 44.35 18.54 -19.92
CA SER A 489 44.50 18.47 -21.40
C SER A 489 43.14 18.17 -22.06
N SER A 490 42.96 18.79 -23.23
CA SER A 490 41.71 18.91 -23.99
C SER A 490 41.68 17.98 -25.22
N GLY A 491 40.48 17.49 -25.54
CA GLY A 491 40.10 16.72 -26.74
C GLY A 491 38.57 16.67 -26.89
N PRO A 492 38.01 16.39 -28.08
CA PRO A 492 36.95 17.20 -28.72
C PRO A 492 35.52 16.96 -28.23
N VAL A 493 34.70 17.99 -28.45
CA VAL A 493 33.35 18.26 -27.95
C VAL A 493 32.32 17.29 -28.54
N ALA A 494 31.64 16.54 -27.65
CA ALA A 494 30.38 15.85 -27.94
C ALA A 494 29.20 16.78 -27.63
N GLU A 495 28.18 16.79 -28.49
CA GLU A 495 26.97 17.61 -28.32
C GLU A 495 26.22 17.26 -27.02
N ALA A 496 25.99 18.27 -26.18
CA ALA A 496 25.40 18.13 -24.86
C ALA A 496 23.88 18.39 -24.89
N GLY A 497 23.11 17.42 -24.38
CA GLY A 497 21.70 17.58 -24.01
C GLY A 497 21.51 18.07 -22.56
N PRO A 498 20.27 18.36 -22.11
CA PRO A 498 19.99 19.23 -20.97
C PRO A 498 20.32 18.68 -19.57
N ASP A 499 20.81 17.44 -19.45
CA ASP A 499 21.08 16.78 -18.15
C ASP A 499 22.58 16.44 -17.90
N GLY A 500 23.50 17.07 -18.63
CA GLY A 500 24.87 17.28 -18.10
C GLY A 500 25.74 16.05 -17.79
N GLY A 501 25.64 14.99 -18.59
CA GLY A 501 26.68 13.94 -18.68
C GLY A 501 26.70 13.35 -20.09
N ALA A 502 27.86 13.37 -20.76
CA ALA A 502 27.99 12.71 -22.07
C ALA A 502 27.75 11.21 -21.89
N ARG A 503 26.66 10.68 -22.48
CA ARG A 503 26.37 9.24 -22.48
C ARG A 503 27.48 8.52 -23.23
N THR A 504 28.05 7.48 -22.62
CA THR A 504 29.09 6.70 -23.29
C THR A 504 28.46 5.85 -24.41
N GLU A 505 29.18 5.65 -25.52
CA GLU A 505 28.72 4.73 -26.59
C GLU A 505 28.48 3.30 -26.05
N LEU A 506 29.20 2.93 -24.99
CA LEU A 506 29.02 1.67 -24.29
C LEU A 506 27.62 1.55 -23.67
N GLU A 507 27.12 2.59 -22.99
CA GLU A 507 25.78 2.62 -22.41
C GLU A 507 24.68 2.55 -23.47
N ALA A 508 24.85 3.29 -24.56
CA ALA A 508 23.90 3.26 -25.68
C ALA A 508 23.81 1.85 -26.28
N ARG A 509 24.95 1.18 -26.48
CA ARG A 509 24.99 -0.22 -26.95
C ARG A 509 24.34 -1.20 -25.97
N THR A 510 24.57 -1.04 -24.67
CA THR A 510 23.94 -1.86 -23.63
C THR A 510 22.41 -1.71 -23.65
N LEU A 511 21.90 -0.47 -23.69
CA LEU A 511 20.45 -0.22 -23.74
C LEU A 511 19.83 -0.76 -25.03
N ARG A 512 20.51 -0.62 -26.19
CA ARG A 512 20.09 -1.24 -27.46
C ARG A 512 20.00 -2.76 -27.36
N ALA A 513 21.00 -3.42 -26.78
CA ALA A 513 21.00 -4.87 -26.58
C ALA A 513 19.83 -5.35 -25.73
N LEU A 514 19.35 -4.53 -24.79
CA LEU A 514 18.19 -4.83 -23.95
C LEU A 514 16.85 -4.39 -24.59
N GLY A 515 16.88 -3.72 -25.75
CA GLY A 515 15.72 -3.11 -26.38
C GLY A 515 15.08 -2.01 -25.51
N LEU A 516 15.88 -1.31 -24.71
CA LEU A 516 15.45 -0.22 -23.84
C LEU A 516 15.69 1.14 -24.52
N PRO A 517 14.87 2.18 -24.22
CA PRO A 517 15.07 3.50 -24.79
C PRO A 517 16.44 4.05 -24.42
N GLU A 518 17.23 4.41 -25.43
CA GLU A 518 18.59 4.92 -25.20
C GLU A 518 18.60 6.13 -24.28
N ARG A 519 17.52 6.94 -24.27
CA ARG A 519 17.37 8.12 -23.40
C ARG A 519 17.36 7.82 -21.90
N TRP A 520 17.24 6.56 -21.47
CA TRP A 520 17.23 6.22 -20.05
C TRP A 520 18.58 6.51 -19.39
N THR A 521 18.53 7.01 -18.16
CA THR A 521 19.69 7.26 -17.30
C THR A 521 19.67 6.28 -16.13
N ALA A 522 20.80 6.10 -15.44
CA ALA A 522 20.83 5.28 -14.22
C ALA A 522 19.76 5.77 -13.22
N GLY A 523 19.62 7.08 -13.02
CA GLY A 523 18.56 7.65 -12.20
C GLY A 523 17.15 7.28 -12.68
N ALA A 524 16.86 7.31 -13.98
CA ALA A 524 15.55 6.92 -14.52
C ALA A 524 15.22 5.42 -14.34
N ILE A 525 16.25 4.57 -14.31
CA ILE A 525 16.14 3.12 -14.07
C ILE A 525 15.93 2.83 -12.57
N LEU A 526 16.65 3.55 -11.70
CA LEU A 526 16.73 3.28 -10.25
C LEU A 526 15.69 3.99 -9.39
N ARG A 527 15.10 5.12 -9.83
CA ARG A 527 14.19 5.98 -9.03
C ARG A 527 12.81 5.37 -8.73
N ARG A 528 12.67 4.05 -8.79
CA ARG A 528 11.46 3.32 -8.40
C ARG A 528 11.87 2.26 -7.39
N TRP A 529 11.76 2.58 -6.11
CA TRP A 529 11.92 1.58 -5.06
C TRP A 529 10.67 0.67 -5.05
N TYR A 530 10.71 -0.34 -5.93
CA TYR A 530 9.73 -1.39 -6.24
C TYR A 530 8.27 -0.97 -6.56
N PRO A 531 7.60 -1.56 -7.59
CA PRO A 531 7.95 -2.73 -8.38
C PRO A 531 8.37 -2.40 -9.83
N GLY A 532 9.44 -3.05 -10.26
CA GLY A 532 9.83 -3.16 -11.67
C GLY A 532 11.18 -2.51 -12.00
N ASP A 533 12.28 -3.14 -11.56
CA ASP A 533 13.58 -2.89 -12.17
C ASP A 533 13.50 -3.32 -13.65
N SER A 534 13.27 -2.33 -14.49
CA SER A 534 13.03 -2.53 -15.92
C SER A 534 14.26 -3.10 -16.61
N LEU A 535 15.46 -2.96 -16.03
CA LEU A 535 16.68 -3.51 -16.59
C LEU A 535 16.78 -5.01 -16.27
N LEU A 536 16.60 -5.38 -15.00
CA LEU A 536 16.58 -6.79 -14.57
C LEU A 536 15.48 -7.59 -15.28
N GLU A 537 14.26 -7.06 -15.42
CA GLU A 537 13.17 -7.78 -16.11
C GLU A 537 13.50 -8.04 -17.59
N ARG A 538 14.17 -7.09 -18.27
CA ARG A 538 14.61 -7.31 -19.66
C ARG A 538 15.74 -8.32 -19.75
N VAL A 539 16.69 -8.28 -18.82
CA VAL A 539 17.77 -9.28 -18.71
C VAL A 539 17.18 -10.68 -18.51
N ARG A 540 16.19 -10.83 -17.60
CA ARG A 540 15.50 -12.10 -17.35
C ARG A 540 14.81 -12.61 -18.62
N HIS A 541 13.94 -11.79 -19.23
CA HIS A 541 13.19 -12.15 -20.45
C HIS A 541 14.09 -12.56 -21.62
N LEU A 542 15.18 -11.84 -21.87
CA LEU A 542 16.12 -12.16 -22.94
C LEU A 542 16.99 -13.38 -22.60
N SER A 543 17.32 -13.59 -21.32
CA SER A 543 18.07 -14.78 -20.88
C SER A 543 17.24 -16.05 -21.05
N GLU A 544 15.96 -16.01 -20.67
CA GLU A 544 15.02 -17.14 -20.84
C GLU A 544 14.88 -17.58 -22.30
N ARG A 545 14.98 -16.64 -23.24
CA ARG A 545 14.92 -16.89 -24.69
C ARG A 545 16.27 -17.25 -25.32
N GLY A 546 17.37 -17.18 -24.57
CA GLY A 546 18.72 -17.36 -25.10
C GLY A 546 19.18 -16.22 -26.02
N GLU A 547 18.57 -15.04 -25.93
CA GLU A 547 18.80 -13.90 -26.84
C GLU A 547 19.70 -12.80 -26.23
N LEU A 548 20.07 -12.93 -24.95
CA LEU A 548 20.83 -11.89 -24.25
C LEU A 548 22.32 -11.86 -24.64
N VAL A 549 22.72 -10.84 -25.41
CA VAL A 549 24.12 -10.55 -25.76
C VAL A 549 24.47 -9.12 -25.35
N LEU A 550 25.20 -8.95 -24.25
CA LEU A 550 25.68 -7.65 -23.77
C LEU A 550 27.06 -7.31 -24.36
N PRO A 551 27.40 -6.02 -24.57
CA PRO A 551 28.73 -5.65 -25.02
C PRO A 551 29.79 -6.01 -23.96
N PRO A 552 30.96 -6.54 -24.35
CA PRO A 552 32.04 -6.81 -23.40
C PRO A 552 32.59 -5.51 -22.84
N ALA A 553 32.76 -5.45 -21.51
CA ALA A 553 33.34 -4.31 -20.81
C ALA A 553 34.02 -4.75 -19.51
N PRO A 554 35.14 -4.13 -19.10
CA PRO A 554 35.73 -4.36 -17.78
C PRO A 554 34.81 -3.81 -16.68
N ALA A 555 34.91 -4.36 -15.47
CA ALA A 555 34.15 -3.88 -14.32
C ALA A 555 34.52 -2.42 -14.00
N GLY A 556 33.52 -1.60 -13.73
CA GLY A 556 33.69 -0.17 -13.46
C GLY A 556 33.69 0.72 -14.70
N ALA A 557 33.52 0.18 -15.91
CA ALA A 557 33.53 0.97 -17.13
C ALA A 557 32.29 1.88 -17.29
N SER A 558 31.13 1.46 -16.78
CA SER A 558 29.88 2.22 -16.85
C SER A 558 28.86 1.62 -15.89
N LEU A 559 28.14 2.48 -15.16
CA LEU A 559 27.14 2.05 -14.20
C LEU A 559 26.02 1.20 -14.82
N ILE A 560 25.44 1.64 -15.96
CA ILE A 560 24.35 0.89 -16.62
C ILE A 560 24.86 -0.46 -17.15
N THR A 561 26.09 -0.47 -17.67
CA THR A 561 26.69 -1.68 -18.26
C THR A 561 27.07 -2.69 -17.18
N ASP A 562 27.67 -2.22 -16.08
CA ASP A 562 27.99 -3.07 -14.93
C ASP A 562 26.72 -3.62 -14.29
N LEU A 563 25.66 -2.81 -14.15
CA LEU A 563 24.38 -3.27 -13.62
C LEU A 563 23.74 -4.35 -14.52
N ALA A 564 23.73 -4.15 -15.84
CA ALA A 564 23.22 -5.13 -16.79
C ALA A 564 24.02 -6.44 -16.77
N ALA A 565 25.35 -6.35 -16.74
CA ALA A 565 26.23 -7.50 -16.63
C ALA A 565 26.05 -8.23 -15.30
N ALA A 566 25.89 -7.50 -14.19
CA ALA A 566 25.64 -8.06 -12.87
C ALA A 566 24.34 -8.87 -12.85
N HIS A 567 23.23 -8.29 -13.34
CA HIS A 567 21.96 -9.01 -13.45
C HIS A 567 22.06 -10.24 -14.35
N ALA A 568 22.77 -10.13 -15.49
CA ALA A 568 22.94 -11.25 -16.41
C ALA A 568 23.73 -12.41 -15.78
N ALA A 569 24.82 -12.10 -15.08
CA ALA A 569 25.60 -13.07 -14.32
C ALA A 569 24.76 -13.71 -13.20
N TYR A 570 24.00 -12.90 -12.46
CA TYR A 570 23.16 -13.35 -11.37
C TYR A 570 22.03 -14.30 -11.82
N VAL A 571 21.40 -14.01 -12.96
CA VAL A 571 20.35 -14.86 -13.56
C VAL A 571 20.93 -16.19 -14.06
N ARG A 572 22.21 -16.22 -14.44
CA ARG A 572 22.93 -17.43 -14.89
C ARG A 572 23.66 -18.17 -13.77
N ASP A 573 23.39 -17.83 -12.51
CA ASP A 573 24.04 -18.38 -11.31
C ASP A 573 25.56 -18.14 -11.22
N ASP A 574 26.11 -17.22 -12.03
CA ASP A 574 27.50 -16.74 -11.91
C ASP A 574 27.59 -15.65 -10.83
N HIS A 575 27.39 -16.07 -9.59
CA HIS A 575 27.41 -15.18 -8.42
C HIS A 575 28.77 -14.50 -8.16
N PRO A 576 29.94 -15.12 -8.46
CA PRO A 576 31.22 -14.42 -8.38
C PRO A 576 31.29 -13.20 -9.30
N GLU A 577 30.94 -13.34 -10.59
CA GLU A 577 30.93 -12.20 -11.53
C GLU A 577 29.87 -11.17 -11.13
N ALA A 578 28.68 -11.63 -10.73
CA ALA A 578 27.62 -10.73 -10.26
C ALA A 578 28.07 -9.88 -9.07
N ALA A 579 28.73 -10.49 -8.07
CA ALA A 579 29.26 -9.78 -6.90
C ALA A 579 30.31 -8.74 -7.28
N ALA A 580 31.24 -9.08 -8.18
CA ALA A 580 32.25 -8.15 -8.68
C ALA A 580 31.63 -6.93 -9.39
N ARG A 581 30.61 -7.15 -10.23
CA ARG A 581 29.90 -6.09 -10.96
C ARG A 581 29.03 -5.23 -10.07
N TYR A 582 28.30 -5.82 -9.11
CA TYR A 582 27.54 -5.02 -8.15
C TYR A 582 28.45 -4.20 -7.24
N ALA A 583 29.62 -4.73 -6.84
CA ALA A 583 30.61 -3.94 -6.11
C ALA A 583 31.10 -2.73 -6.93
N ALA A 584 31.28 -2.89 -8.24
CA ALA A 584 31.57 -1.76 -9.14
C ALA A 584 30.42 -0.74 -9.20
N CYS A 585 29.16 -1.19 -9.19
CA CYS A 585 28.00 -0.29 -9.11
C CYS A 585 27.97 0.51 -7.80
N VAL A 586 28.26 -0.14 -6.67
CA VAL A 586 28.40 0.52 -5.36
C VAL A 586 29.53 1.54 -5.37
N ALA A 587 30.66 1.24 -6.01
CA ALA A 587 31.79 2.17 -6.11
C ALA A 587 31.45 3.40 -6.98
N HIS A 588 30.62 3.22 -8.02
CA HIS A 588 30.14 4.32 -8.87
C HIS A 588 29.16 5.25 -8.15
N ASP A 589 28.19 4.67 -7.43
CA ASP A 589 27.18 5.43 -6.68
C ASP A 589 26.94 4.79 -5.31
N PRO A 590 27.78 5.12 -4.31
CA PRO A 590 27.65 4.57 -2.97
C PRO A 590 26.39 5.11 -2.24
N GLY A 591 25.74 6.15 -2.78
CA GLY A 591 24.49 6.71 -2.27
C GLY A 591 23.24 5.90 -2.66
N SER A 592 23.37 4.89 -3.51
CA SER A 592 22.26 4.04 -3.95
C SER A 592 22.07 2.82 -3.05
N PRO A 593 21.00 2.75 -2.23
CA PRO A 593 20.73 1.59 -1.38
C PRO A 593 20.50 0.30 -2.19
N TYR A 594 20.00 0.44 -3.43
CA TYR A 594 19.72 -0.68 -4.31
C TYR A 594 20.97 -1.48 -4.68
N PHE A 595 22.11 -0.81 -4.91
CA PHE A 595 23.36 -1.48 -5.26
C PHE A 595 23.95 -2.26 -4.08
N TRP A 596 23.90 -1.68 -2.89
CA TRP A 596 24.30 -2.36 -1.66
C TRP A 596 23.48 -3.62 -1.42
N GLN A 597 22.17 -3.54 -1.63
CA GLN A 597 21.27 -4.68 -1.52
C GLN A 597 21.62 -5.77 -2.53
N CYS A 598 21.74 -5.45 -3.83
CA CYS A 598 22.11 -6.42 -4.85
C CYS A 598 23.46 -7.09 -4.59
N TYR A 599 24.45 -6.30 -4.16
CA TYR A 599 25.76 -6.81 -3.77
C TYR A 599 25.64 -7.78 -2.58
N ALA A 600 24.92 -7.42 -1.52
CA ALA A 600 24.69 -8.28 -0.37
C ALA A 600 24.04 -9.62 -0.79
N PHE A 601 23.04 -9.60 -1.66
CA PHE A 601 22.41 -10.84 -2.16
C PHE A 601 23.34 -11.69 -3.02
N ALA A 602 24.28 -11.10 -3.76
CA ALA A 602 25.32 -11.89 -4.45
C ALA A 602 26.28 -12.55 -3.43
N LEU A 603 26.66 -11.83 -2.37
CA LEU A 603 27.47 -12.39 -1.27
C LEU A 603 26.77 -13.54 -0.54
N ARG A 604 25.44 -13.50 -0.41
CA ARG A 604 24.67 -14.60 0.19
C ARG A 604 24.85 -15.91 -0.57
N HIS A 605 24.70 -15.89 -1.90
CA HIS A 605 24.94 -17.07 -2.74
C HIS A 605 26.39 -17.58 -2.71
N LEU A 606 27.35 -16.74 -2.33
CA LEU A 606 28.75 -17.11 -2.14
C LEU A 606 29.06 -17.65 -0.73
N GLY A 607 28.05 -17.85 0.14
CA GLY A 607 28.25 -18.32 1.51
C GLY A 607 28.76 -17.24 2.48
N ARG A 608 28.86 -15.98 2.04
CA ARG A 608 29.37 -14.84 2.84
C ARG A 608 28.24 -14.18 3.66
N HIS A 609 27.47 -14.99 4.39
CA HIS A 609 26.20 -14.59 5.01
C HIS A 609 26.34 -13.45 6.04
N ALA A 610 27.39 -13.49 6.87
CA ALA A 610 27.62 -12.45 7.89
C ALA A 610 27.88 -11.07 7.26
N GLU A 611 28.58 -11.04 6.13
CA GLU A 611 28.89 -9.80 5.40
C GLU A 611 27.65 -9.24 4.72
N ALA A 612 26.86 -10.12 4.09
CA ALA A 612 25.59 -9.73 3.52
C ALA A 612 24.64 -9.16 4.56
N LEU A 613 24.45 -9.85 5.70
CA LEU A 613 23.59 -9.39 6.79
C LEU A 613 24.03 -8.02 7.32
N TYR A 614 25.34 -7.81 7.47
CA TYR A 614 25.87 -6.51 7.87
C TYR A 614 25.46 -5.38 6.91
N ILE A 615 25.64 -5.59 5.60
CA ILE A 615 25.26 -4.60 4.59
C ILE A 615 23.77 -4.29 4.67
N LEU A 616 22.91 -5.32 4.75
CA LEU A 616 21.46 -5.15 4.82
C LEU A 616 21.03 -4.43 6.11
N ALA A 617 21.61 -4.78 7.26
CA ALA A 617 21.26 -4.20 8.56
C ALA A 617 21.79 -2.76 8.77
N HIS A 618 22.85 -2.36 8.04
CA HIS A 618 23.54 -1.08 8.24
C HIS A 618 23.55 -0.19 6.99
N THR A 619 22.65 -0.43 6.02
CA THR A 619 22.63 0.33 4.77
C THR A 619 22.62 1.84 5.02
N ALA A 620 21.80 2.35 5.96
CA ALA A 620 21.78 3.78 6.29
C ALA A 620 23.14 4.34 6.71
N TYR A 621 23.90 3.61 7.53
CA TYR A 621 25.25 3.99 7.93
C TYR A 621 26.23 3.94 6.74
N LEU A 622 26.16 2.89 5.93
CA LEU A 622 27.02 2.72 4.75
C LEU A 622 26.80 3.84 3.71
N LEU A 623 25.55 4.25 3.49
CA LEU A 623 25.20 5.37 2.62
C LEU A 623 25.86 6.69 3.07
N THR A 624 25.96 6.93 4.39
CA THR A 624 26.57 8.17 4.92
C THR A 624 28.10 8.18 4.87
N THR A 625 28.72 7.01 4.96
CA THR A 625 30.19 6.90 5.00
C THR A 625 30.80 6.68 3.62
N GLY A 626 30.04 6.13 2.68
CA GLY A 626 30.47 5.82 1.31
C GLY A 626 31.62 4.80 1.23
N ARG A 627 31.96 4.13 2.34
CA ARG A 627 33.08 3.18 2.42
C ARG A 627 32.56 1.75 2.36
N VAL A 628 32.95 1.03 1.31
CA VAL A 628 32.86 -0.43 1.25
C VAL A 628 33.90 -1.00 2.22
N PRO A 629 33.54 -1.90 3.15
CA PRO A 629 34.54 -2.63 3.92
C PRO A 629 35.51 -3.34 2.98
N ASP A 630 36.82 -3.19 3.23
CA ASP A 630 37.86 -3.78 2.39
C ASP A 630 37.64 -5.30 2.23
N PRO A 631 37.58 -5.85 0.99
CA PRO A 631 37.41 -7.28 0.74
C PRO A 631 38.49 -8.17 1.38
N ALA A 632 39.68 -7.64 1.63
CA ALA A 632 40.78 -8.34 2.31
C ALA A 632 40.64 -8.32 3.85
N THR A 633 39.80 -7.44 4.37
CA THR A 633 39.44 -7.43 5.79
C THR A 633 38.43 -8.53 6.03
N ASP A 634 38.82 -9.59 6.75
CA ASP A 634 37.85 -10.51 7.34
C ASP A 634 37.06 -9.74 8.39
N VAL A 635 35.99 -9.09 7.93
CA VAL A 635 35.22 -8.14 8.73
C VAL A 635 34.73 -8.78 10.03
N ARG A 636 34.53 -10.11 10.06
CA ARG A 636 34.22 -10.93 11.26
C ARG A 636 35.25 -10.82 12.39
N ARG A 637 36.48 -10.41 12.10
CA ARG A 637 37.58 -10.28 13.07
C ARG A 637 37.71 -8.89 13.68
N THR A 638 36.95 -7.90 13.20
CA THR A 638 36.98 -6.54 13.76
C THR A 638 36.26 -6.47 15.10
N PRO A 639 36.63 -5.56 16.02
CA PRO A 639 35.93 -5.38 17.30
C PRO A 639 34.45 -5.01 17.14
N ALA A 640 34.10 -4.26 16.09
CA ALA A 640 32.73 -3.93 15.74
C ALA A 640 31.92 -5.18 15.31
N ALA A 641 32.57 -6.15 14.66
CA ALA A 641 31.93 -7.38 14.18
C ALA A 641 31.49 -8.38 15.24
N ARG A 642 32.09 -8.32 16.43
CA ARG A 642 31.61 -9.12 17.56
C ARG A 642 30.18 -8.75 17.98
N ASN A 643 29.71 -7.57 17.59
CA ASN A 643 28.36 -7.07 17.85
C ASN A 643 27.44 -7.09 16.61
N TRP A 644 27.87 -7.64 15.47
CA TRP A 644 27.07 -7.63 14.22
C TRP A 644 26.24 -8.91 14.00
N GLY A 645 26.61 -10.03 14.64
CA GLY A 645 25.83 -11.26 14.58
C GLY A 645 24.52 -11.14 15.35
N LEU A 646 23.53 -11.96 14.98
CA LEU A 646 22.31 -12.07 15.76
C LEU A 646 22.65 -12.56 17.16
N ALA A 647 22.22 -11.83 18.18
CA ALA A 647 22.32 -12.26 19.56
C ALA A 647 21.26 -13.33 19.82
N LEU A 648 21.69 -14.58 19.95
CA LEU A 648 20.82 -15.74 20.19
C LEU A 648 21.05 -16.27 21.61
N PRO A 649 19.98 -16.69 22.32
CA PRO A 649 20.11 -17.33 23.62
C PRO A 649 21.02 -18.56 23.53
N PRO A 650 21.84 -18.84 24.58
CA PRO A 650 22.59 -20.08 24.64
C PRO A 650 21.63 -21.28 24.69
N ALA A 651 22.15 -22.46 24.38
CA ALA A 651 21.41 -23.70 24.61
C ALA A 651 21.08 -23.80 26.11
N GLY A 652 19.79 -23.69 26.46
CA GLY A 652 19.31 -23.85 27.83
C GLY A 652 19.32 -25.32 28.27
N PRO A 653 19.29 -25.59 29.60
CA PRO A 653 19.15 -26.94 30.13
C PRO A 653 17.82 -27.58 29.69
N GLU A 654 17.71 -28.91 29.83
CA GLU A 654 16.45 -29.61 29.56
C GLU A 654 15.30 -29.00 30.38
N PRO A 655 14.16 -28.67 29.76
CA PRO A 655 13.01 -28.22 30.52
C PRO A 655 12.51 -29.34 31.43
N SER A 656 12.38 -29.04 32.72
CA SER A 656 11.77 -29.91 33.72
C SER A 656 10.25 -29.78 33.66
N GLY A 657 9.60 -30.43 32.70
CA GLY A 657 8.13 -30.51 32.64
C GLY A 657 7.54 -30.57 31.22
N PRO A 658 6.34 -31.15 31.05
CA PRO A 658 5.72 -31.35 29.75
C PRO A 658 5.24 -30.02 29.14
N ALA A 659 5.48 -29.83 27.84
CA ALA A 659 4.81 -28.81 27.05
C ALA A 659 3.36 -29.25 26.79
N ALA A 660 2.39 -28.42 27.17
CA ALA A 660 0.99 -28.63 26.83
C ALA A 660 0.81 -28.37 25.32
N GLY A 661 0.63 -29.44 24.55
CA GLY A 661 0.25 -29.37 23.14
C GLY A 661 -1.27 -29.53 22.98
N PRO A 662 -1.92 -28.83 22.04
CA PRO A 662 -3.34 -29.01 21.77
C PRO A 662 -3.52 -30.23 20.87
N THR A 663 -3.95 -31.37 21.40
CA THR A 663 -4.58 -32.49 20.66
C THR A 663 -5.03 -33.55 21.68
N GLY A 664 -6.01 -34.37 21.32
CA GLY A 664 -6.57 -35.40 22.22
C GLY A 664 -5.51 -36.33 22.81
N ASP A 665 -5.82 -36.94 23.96
CA ASP A 665 -4.87 -37.62 24.85
C ASP A 665 -3.89 -38.56 24.12
N ALA A 666 -4.34 -39.30 23.10
CA ALA A 666 -3.54 -40.26 22.33
C ALA A 666 -2.50 -39.62 21.38
N VAL A 667 -2.87 -38.58 20.60
CA VAL A 667 -1.94 -37.92 19.66
C VAL A 667 -0.85 -37.17 20.44
N ALA A 668 -1.25 -36.52 21.54
CA ALA A 668 -0.32 -35.84 22.41
C ALA A 668 0.67 -36.84 23.04
N ASP A 669 0.22 -38.04 23.42
CA ASP A 669 1.10 -39.12 23.90
C ASP A 669 2.05 -39.64 22.82
N GLU A 670 1.56 -39.91 21.61
CA GLU A 670 2.40 -40.40 20.51
C GLU A 670 3.52 -39.40 20.18
N LEU A 671 3.18 -38.11 20.06
CA LEU A 671 4.16 -37.06 19.78
C LEU A 671 5.18 -36.87 20.91
N ARG A 672 4.76 -37.02 22.18
CA ARG A 672 5.66 -36.97 23.36
C ARG A 672 6.76 -38.03 23.30
N HIS A 673 6.43 -39.23 22.83
CA HIS A 673 7.37 -40.36 22.76
C HIS A 673 8.13 -40.43 21.43
N SER A 674 7.76 -39.60 20.46
CA SER A 674 8.42 -39.55 19.16
C SER A 674 9.80 -38.89 19.19
N ARG A 675 10.58 -39.12 18.13
CA ARG A 675 11.83 -38.39 17.86
C ARG A 675 11.63 -36.90 17.58
N TYR A 676 10.40 -36.45 17.32
CA TYR A 676 10.05 -35.07 16.97
C TYR A 676 9.60 -34.22 18.16
N ARG A 677 9.55 -34.78 19.38
CA ARG A 677 9.04 -34.12 20.60
C ARG A 677 9.63 -32.73 20.86
N ASP A 678 10.93 -32.55 20.63
CA ASP A 678 11.62 -31.28 20.88
C ASP A 678 11.23 -30.21 19.86
N PHE A 679 10.93 -30.60 18.61
CA PHE A 679 10.42 -29.67 17.61
C PHE A 679 8.99 -29.26 17.92
N VAL A 680 8.14 -30.19 18.37
CA VAL A 680 6.78 -29.90 18.83
C VAL A 680 6.82 -28.94 20.02
N ALA A 681 7.70 -29.16 20.99
CA ALA A 681 7.89 -28.24 22.11
C ALA A 681 8.39 -26.85 21.67
N ALA A 682 9.21 -26.77 20.62
CA ALA A 682 9.73 -25.51 20.11
C ALA A 682 8.70 -24.66 19.35
N THR A 683 7.74 -25.31 18.68
CA THR A 683 6.85 -24.69 17.67
C THR A 683 5.36 -24.82 17.97
N GLY A 684 4.98 -25.55 19.02
CA GLY A 684 3.60 -26.00 19.23
C GLY A 684 3.14 -27.05 18.20
N GLY A 685 4.06 -27.62 17.41
CA GLY A 685 3.76 -28.58 16.34
C GLY A 685 3.56 -27.95 14.95
N GLY A 686 3.60 -26.62 14.84
CA GLY A 686 3.50 -25.92 13.55
C GLY A 686 4.55 -26.41 12.55
N GLN A 687 4.12 -26.71 11.33
CA GLN A 687 4.98 -27.22 10.24
C GLN A 687 5.66 -28.58 10.51
N LEU A 688 5.20 -29.37 11.49
CA LEU A 688 5.77 -30.71 11.77
C LEU A 688 5.85 -31.63 10.53
N PRO A 689 4.84 -31.73 9.63
CA PRO A 689 4.97 -32.54 8.43
C PRO A 689 6.10 -32.07 7.49
N ALA A 690 6.36 -30.77 7.43
CA ALA A 690 7.46 -30.22 6.64
C ALA A 690 8.82 -30.64 7.20
N LEU A 691 8.97 -30.67 8.53
CA LEU A 691 10.16 -31.19 9.20
C LEU A 691 10.35 -32.67 8.92
N ILE A 692 9.29 -33.48 9.06
CA ILE A 692 9.33 -34.91 8.75
C ILE A 692 9.78 -35.11 7.29
N ALA A 693 9.24 -34.34 6.35
CA ALA A 693 9.66 -34.40 4.95
C ALA A 693 11.15 -34.08 4.74
N VAL A 694 11.74 -33.12 5.49
CA VAL A 694 13.18 -32.86 5.43
C VAL A 694 13.97 -34.01 6.07
N ALA A 695 13.59 -34.46 7.27
CA ALA A 695 14.27 -35.53 7.99
C ALA A 695 14.28 -36.87 7.22
N GLN A 696 13.18 -37.18 6.52
CA GLN A 696 13.02 -38.36 5.66
C GLN A 696 13.59 -38.17 4.25
N GLY A 697 14.02 -36.95 3.93
CA GLY A 697 14.64 -36.65 2.65
C GLY A 697 13.74 -36.48 1.45
N LEU A 698 12.44 -36.30 1.70
CA LEU A 698 11.46 -35.93 0.70
C LEU A 698 11.60 -34.46 0.29
N LYS A 699 12.19 -33.62 1.16
CA LYS A 699 12.54 -32.22 0.89
C LYS A 699 14.03 -31.96 1.17
N PRO A 700 14.68 -31.08 0.38
CA PRO A 700 16.06 -30.66 0.65
C PRO A 700 16.18 -29.76 1.87
N ALA A 701 15.23 -28.83 2.05
CA ALA A 701 15.23 -27.83 3.11
C ALA A 701 13.80 -27.37 3.45
N MET A 702 13.69 -26.65 4.57
CA MET A 702 12.51 -25.91 5.00
C MET A 702 12.92 -24.63 5.74
N ASP A 703 11.95 -23.76 5.98
CA ASP A 703 12.07 -22.64 6.88
C ASP A 703 11.02 -22.69 8.00
N VAL A 704 11.35 -22.12 9.16
CA VAL A 704 10.50 -22.12 10.37
C VAL A 704 10.79 -20.89 11.23
N TRP A 705 9.79 -20.44 11.99
CA TRP A 705 9.92 -19.36 12.98
C TRP A 705 9.99 -19.95 14.38
N ILE A 706 11.02 -19.56 15.14
CA ILE A 706 11.28 -20.07 16.48
C ILE A 706 11.24 -18.92 17.49
N PRO A 707 10.30 -18.91 18.45
CA PRO A 707 10.29 -17.92 19.51
C PRO A 707 11.44 -18.19 20.51
N PRO A 708 11.88 -17.18 21.30
CA PRO A 708 12.98 -17.32 22.26
C PRO A 708 12.77 -18.48 23.25
N ALA A 709 11.53 -18.69 23.70
CA ALA A 709 11.19 -19.78 24.62
C ALA A 709 11.35 -21.18 23.98
N GLY A 710 11.13 -21.29 22.66
CA GLY A 710 11.29 -22.54 21.90
C GLY A 710 12.73 -22.81 21.46
N TRP A 711 13.61 -21.82 21.54
CA TRP A 711 14.98 -21.88 20.99
C TRP A 711 15.83 -23.05 21.51
N PRO A 712 15.89 -23.35 22.83
CA PRO A 712 16.66 -24.50 23.32
C PRO A 712 16.12 -25.84 22.82
N ALA A 713 14.78 -25.98 22.74
CA ALA A 713 14.15 -27.20 22.25
C ALA A 713 14.40 -27.38 20.75
N PHE A 714 14.37 -26.30 19.97
CA PHE A 714 14.70 -26.32 18.56
C PHE A 714 16.12 -26.85 18.31
N LEU A 715 17.13 -26.38 19.05
CA LEU A 715 18.52 -26.84 18.89
C LEU A 715 18.66 -28.35 19.15
N ARG A 716 18.00 -28.88 20.18
CA ARG A 716 17.97 -30.33 20.46
C ARG A 716 17.25 -31.11 19.36
N ALA A 717 16.19 -30.56 18.79
CA ALA A 717 15.48 -31.19 17.68
C ALA A 717 16.39 -31.29 16.43
N ALA A 718 17.08 -30.20 16.08
CA ALA A 718 18.00 -30.19 14.95
C ALA A 718 19.14 -31.20 15.13
N ASP A 719 19.76 -31.24 16.31
CA ASP A 719 20.83 -32.19 16.66
C ASP A 719 20.35 -33.65 16.59
N ARG A 720 19.23 -33.96 17.26
CA ARG A 720 18.65 -35.32 17.26
C ARG A 720 18.27 -35.83 15.88
N LEU A 721 17.80 -34.93 15.01
CA LEU A 721 17.41 -35.28 13.66
C LEU A 721 18.58 -35.25 12.67
N GLY A 722 19.78 -34.84 13.09
CA GLY A 722 20.94 -34.70 12.23
C GLY A 722 20.79 -33.62 11.17
N LEU A 723 20.04 -32.55 11.48
CA LEU A 723 19.76 -31.45 10.57
C LEU A 723 20.72 -30.28 10.81
N VAL A 724 21.16 -29.65 9.73
CA VAL A 724 21.92 -28.40 9.77
C VAL A 724 20.97 -27.20 9.67
N HIS A 725 21.32 -26.08 10.30
CA HIS A 725 20.46 -24.90 10.33
C HIS A 725 21.22 -23.58 10.19
N HIS A 726 20.52 -22.53 9.78
CA HIS A 726 21.00 -21.15 9.70
C HIS A 726 19.90 -20.19 10.12
N VAL A 727 20.21 -19.27 11.05
CA VAL A 727 19.29 -18.18 11.42
C VAL A 727 19.53 -17.02 10.46
N ASP A 728 18.51 -16.67 9.69
CA ASP A 728 18.62 -15.63 8.68
C ASP A 728 18.47 -14.22 9.29
N ALA A 729 17.44 -14.05 10.12
CA ALA A 729 17.15 -12.82 10.86
C ALA A 729 16.20 -13.07 12.03
N CYS A 730 16.15 -12.15 13.00
CA CYS A 730 15.10 -12.11 14.02
C CYS A 730 14.02 -11.09 13.62
N PHE A 731 12.76 -11.53 13.68
CA PHE A 731 11.57 -10.81 13.23
C PHE A 731 10.86 -10.21 14.43
N ASP A 732 10.62 -8.92 14.40
CA ASP A 732 9.78 -8.20 15.37
C ASP A 732 8.49 -7.75 14.66
N ARG A 733 7.41 -8.51 14.85
CA ARG A 733 6.11 -8.25 14.20
C ARG A 733 5.42 -7.01 14.73
N HIS A 734 5.80 -6.53 15.91
CA HIS A 734 5.25 -5.33 16.55
C HIS A 734 6.24 -4.17 16.52
N SER A 735 7.24 -4.25 15.64
CA SER A 735 8.28 -3.23 15.57
C SER A 735 7.69 -1.87 15.23
N PRO A 736 8.04 -0.79 15.94
CA PRO A 736 7.60 0.57 15.61
C PRO A 736 8.12 1.03 14.23
N GLN A 737 9.08 0.31 13.66
CA GLN A 737 9.58 0.53 12.29
C GLN A 737 8.49 0.30 11.23
N LEU A 738 7.52 -0.58 11.49
CA LEU A 738 6.45 -0.91 10.54
C LEU A 738 5.59 0.31 10.19
N ALA A 739 5.36 1.21 11.15
CA ALA A 739 4.59 2.43 10.96
C ALA A 739 5.29 3.47 10.07
N GLN A 740 6.59 3.29 9.80
CA GLN A 740 7.39 4.21 8.97
C GLN A 740 7.30 3.85 7.47
N VAL A 741 6.78 2.67 7.15
CA VAL A 741 6.69 2.15 5.79
C VAL A 741 5.24 2.25 5.30
N PRO A 742 5.00 2.79 4.10
CA PRO A 742 3.68 2.76 3.48
C PRO A 742 3.12 1.33 3.39
N PRO A 743 1.84 1.08 3.73
CA PRO A 743 1.27 -0.27 3.70
C PRO A 743 1.36 -0.99 2.35
N ASP A 744 1.43 -0.25 1.24
CA ASP A 744 1.60 -0.76 -0.12
C ASP A 744 3.05 -1.15 -0.47
N GLN A 745 4.01 -0.92 0.41
CA GLN A 745 5.37 -1.46 0.31
C GLN A 745 5.56 -2.72 1.17
N LEU A 746 4.61 -3.01 2.05
CA LEU A 746 4.65 -4.21 2.89
C LEU A 746 4.09 -5.41 2.11
N THR A 747 4.72 -6.57 2.30
CA THR A 747 4.12 -7.84 1.91
C THR A 747 3.17 -8.37 2.99
N THR A 748 2.59 -9.55 2.77
CA THR A 748 1.80 -10.25 3.80
C THR A 748 2.63 -10.52 5.07
N THR A 749 3.94 -10.75 4.92
CA THR A 749 4.88 -10.71 6.04
C THR A 749 5.21 -9.26 6.42
N ARG A 750 4.83 -8.86 7.64
CA ARG A 750 5.13 -7.55 8.23
C ARG A 750 5.99 -7.73 9.48
N ALA A 751 7.28 -7.48 9.37
CA ALA A 751 8.19 -7.52 10.51
C ALA A 751 9.33 -6.52 10.38
N GLY A 752 9.75 -5.95 11.52
CA GLY A 752 11.00 -5.21 11.63
C GLY A 752 12.16 -6.17 11.92
N PHE A 753 13.35 -5.81 11.45
CA PHE A 753 14.57 -6.51 11.82
C PHE A 753 14.90 -6.26 13.29
N SER A 754 15.25 -7.34 13.99
CA SER A 754 15.81 -7.32 15.33
C SER A 754 17.23 -7.90 15.32
N PRO A 755 18.21 -7.25 15.96
CA PRO A 755 19.55 -7.80 16.11
C PRO A 755 19.64 -8.91 17.17
N GLU A 756 18.56 -9.16 17.92
CA GLU A 756 18.51 -10.12 19.03
C GLU A 756 17.22 -10.93 19.00
N LEU A 757 17.31 -12.22 19.38
CA LEU A 757 16.15 -13.05 19.69
C LEU A 757 15.74 -12.85 21.16
N ARG A 758 14.77 -11.96 21.37
CA ARG A 758 14.20 -11.57 22.68
C ARG A 758 12.68 -11.78 22.73
N PRO A 759 12.02 -11.74 23.91
CA PRO A 759 10.56 -11.80 23.99
C PRO A 759 9.87 -10.81 23.04
N GLY A 760 8.86 -11.27 22.31
CA GLY A 760 8.18 -10.48 21.26
C GLY A 760 8.81 -10.57 19.87
N THR A 761 9.95 -11.27 19.73
CA THR A 761 10.60 -11.54 18.43
C THR A 761 10.63 -13.04 18.12
N GLU A 762 10.88 -13.40 16.86
CA GLU A 762 11.04 -14.79 16.42
C GLU A 762 12.27 -14.93 15.51
N ALA A 763 13.05 -15.99 15.68
CA ALA A 763 14.14 -16.31 14.77
C ALA A 763 13.57 -17.00 13.54
N HIS A 764 13.84 -16.47 12.35
CA HIS A 764 13.57 -17.16 11.09
C HIS A 764 14.77 -18.06 10.77
N VAL A 765 14.50 -19.37 10.66
CA VAL A 765 15.54 -20.40 10.57
C VAL A 765 15.34 -21.25 9.33
N PHE A 766 16.39 -21.38 8.52
CA PHE A 766 16.47 -22.40 7.49
C PHE A 766 17.04 -23.70 8.07
N LEU A 767 16.41 -24.83 7.76
CA LEU A 767 16.86 -26.18 8.11
C LEU A 767 17.03 -27.03 6.85
N ALA A 768 18.08 -27.84 6.83
CA ALA A 768 18.35 -28.77 5.74
C ALA A 768 19.03 -30.05 6.25
N ARG A 769 19.05 -31.09 5.43
CA ARG A 769 19.76 -32.34 5.75
C ARG A 769 21.28 -32.24 5.65
N ASP A 770 21.76 -31.37 4.77
CA ASP A 770 23.18 -31.23 4.51
C ASP A 770 23.54 -29.77 4.22
N ARG A 771 24.84 -29.50 4.30
CA ARG A 771 25.38 -28.15 4.16
C ARG A 771 25.12 -27.55 2.78
N ALA A 772 25.14 -28.36 1.72
CA ALA A 772 24.93 -27.87 0.36
C ALA A 772 23.47 -27.44 0.13
N ALA A 773 22.50 -28.19 0.66
CA ALA A 773 21.10 -27.79 0.67
C ALA A 773 20.86 -26.53 1.52
N LEU A 774 21.53 -26.42 2.67
CA LEU A 774 21.46 -25.23 3.51
C LEU A 774 22.00 -23.98 2.79
N ASP A 775 23.18 -24.06 2.18
CA ASP A 775 23.79 -22.92 1.49
C ASP A 775 22.93 -22.49 0.28
N ARG A 776 22.32 -23.44 -0.46
CA ARG A 776 21.38 -23.12 -1.55
C ARG A 776 20.14 -22.36 -1.06
N VAL A 777 19.48 -22.83 0.00
CA VAL A 777 18.24 -22.20 0.49
C VAL A 777 18.52 -20.84 1.14
N VAL A 778 19.64 -20.68 1.84
CA VAL A 778 20.06 -19.39 2.41
C VAL A 778 20.43 -18.38 1.31
N GLY A 779 21.11 -18.83 0.25
CA GLY A 779 21.44 -18.00 -0.90
C GLY A 779 20.19 -17.40 -1.56
N ALA A 780 19.18 -18.24 -1.86
CA ALA A 780 17.96 -17.83 -2.54
C ALA A 780 16.84 -17.29 -1.60
N GLY A 781 16.94 -17.54 -0.30
CA GLY A 781 15.93 -17.20 0.68
C GLY A 781 16.20 -15.85 1.35
N TRP A 782 15.14 -15.05 1.49
CA TRP A 782 15.07 -13.87 2.36
C TRP A 782 13.63 -13.36 2.39
N TYR A 783 13.09 -13.10 3.57
CA TYR A 783 11.77 -12.50 3.74
C TYR A 783 11.89 -10.98 3.87
N PRO A 784 10.93 -10.20 3.32
CA PRO A 784 10.94 -8.75 3.44
C PRO A 784 10.97 -8.29 4.91
N LEU A 785 11.97 -7.47 5.26
CA LEU A 785 12.17 -6.96 6.62
C LEU A 785 12.30 -5.45 6.62
N VAL A 786 11.65 -4.78 7.57
CA VAL A 786 11.83 -3.35 7.77
C VAL A 786 13.09 -3.11 8.60
N ILE A 787 14.07 -2.44 8.01
CA ILE A 787 15.35 -2.11 8.62
C ILE A 787 15.56 -0.60 8.50
N GLY A 788 15.59 0.10 9.63
CA GLY A 788 15.79 1.56 9.65
C GLY A 788 14.71 2.32 8.86
N GLY A 789 13.46 1.86 8.95
CA GLY A 789 12.30 2.45 8.26
C GLY A 789 12.19 2.11 6.77
N LYS A 790 12.97 1.14 6.26
CA LYS A 790 12.97 0.73 4.84
C LYS A 790 12.74 -0.78 4.69
N VAL A 791 11.96 -1.20 3.70
CA VAL A 791 11.70 -2.63 3.39
C VAL A 791 12.84 -3.27 2.59
N VAL A 792 13.70 -4.03 3.24
CA VAL A 792 14.74 -4.81 2.55
C VAL A 792 14.11 -6.04 1.92
N ASN A 793 14.04 -6.04 0.58
CA ASN A 793 13.53 -7.15 -0.21
C ASN A 793 14.65 -8.08 -0.70
N LYS A 794 14.33 -9.30 -1.09
CA LYS A 794 15.31 -10.16 -1.78
C LYS A 794 15.53 -9.75 -3.22
N HIS A 795 16.64 -10.16 -3.82
CA HIS A 795 16.87 -9.92 -5.25
C HIS A 795 15.75 -10.60 -6.08
N ARG A 796 15.23 -9.92 -7.12
CA ARG A 796 14.03 -10.41 -7.83
C ARG A 796 14.22 -11.81 -8.42
N ALA A 797 15.38 -12.08 -9.01
CA ALA A 797 15.71 -13.38 -9.59
C ALA A 797 15.66 -14.54 -8.56
N ASP A 798 15.82 -14.27 -7.27
CA ASP A 798 15.73 -15.30 -6.23
C ASP A 798 14.28 -15.76 -5.97
N HIS A 799 13.28 -15.04 -6.48
CA HIS A 799 11.90 -15.52 -6.44
C HIS A 799 11.73 -16.80 -7.26
N ASP A 800 12.52 -16.97 -8.31
CA ASP A 800 12.48 -18.15 -9.19
C ASP A 800 13.22 -19.34 -8.57
N LYS A 801 14.28 -19.07 -7.80
CA LYS A 801 15.19 -20.09 -7.25
C LYS A 801 14.75 -20.63 -5.89
N PHE A 802 14.03 -19.82 -5.10
CA PHE A 802 13.72 -20.18 -3.71
C PHE A 802 12.80 -21.40 -3.57
N GLY A 803 11.80 -21.51 -4.44
CA GLY A 803 10.90 -22.68 -4.45
C GLY A 803 11.64 -23.98 -4.80
N ASP A 804 12.61 -23.91 -5.73
CA ASP A 804 13.47 -25.04 -6.08
C ASP A 804 14.37 -25.45 -4.90
N ALA A 805 15.00 -24.47 -4.24
CA ALA A 805 15.83 -24.72 -3.06
C ALA A 805 15.05 -25.38 -1.90
N LEU A 806 13.73 -25.15 -1.81
CA LEU A 806 12.82 -25.79 -0.87
C LEU A 806 12.23 -27.12 -1.38
N GLY A 807 12.49 -27.51 -2.63
CA GLY A 807 12.01 -28.75 -3.25
C GLY A 807 10.54 -28.72 -3.64
N TYR A 808 10.02 -27.58 -4.09
CA TYR A 808 8.65 -27.48 -4.60
C TYR A 808 8.54 -28.16 -5.98
N PRO A 809 7.39 -28.73 -6.37
CA PRO A 809 7.24 -29.34 -7.70
C PRO A 809 7.42 -28.32 -8.84
N PRO A 810 8.10 -28.68 -9.96
CA PRO A 810 8.35 -27.75 -11.06
C PRO A 810 7.09 -27.10 -11.63
N CYS A 811 5.98 -27.84 -11.77
CA CYS A 811 4.71 -27.28 -12.24
C CYS A 811 4.12 -26.22 -11.30
N CYS A 812 4.32 -26.36 -9.98
CA CYS A 812 3.91 -25.35 -9.00
C CYS A 812 4.82 -24.13 -9.09
N GLN A 813 6.13 -24.32 -9.18
CA GLN A 813 7.08 -23.23 -9.35
C GLN A 813 6.76 -22.39 -10.61
N GLU A 814 6.53 -23.07 -11.74
CA GLU A 814 6.16 -22.43 -13.01
C GLU A 814 4.88 -21.60 -12.89
N PHE A 815 3.85 -22.17 -12.25
CA PHE A 815 2.57 -21.50 -12.08
C PHE A 815 2.69 -20.19 -11.27
N PHE A 816 3.52 -20.19 -10.23
CA PHE A 816 3.70 -19.04 -9.33
C PHE A 816 4.79 -18.07 -9.77
N ARG A 817 5.68 -18.43 -10.71
CA ARG A 817 6.74 -17.54 -11.22
C ARG A 817 6.22 -16.17 -11.65
N HIS A 818 5.01 -16.15 -12.24
CA HIS A 818 4.37 -14.92 -12.72
C HIS A 818 3.21 -14.42 -11.83
N ARG A 819 2.98 -15.07 -10.67
CA ARG A 819 1.87 -14.77 -9.73
C ARG A 819 2.33 -14.43 -8.32
N ASN A 820 3.64 -14.37 -8.09
CA ASN A 820 4.22 -14.02 -6.79
C ASN A 820 4.27 -12.48 -6.61
N ASN A 821 3.10 -11.85 -6.70
CA ASN A 821 2.89 -10.44 -6.40
C ASN A 821 1.59 -10.27 -5.61
N TRP A 822 1.72 -10.21 -4.29
CA TRP A 822 0.61 -10.12 -3.33
C TRP A 822 -0.22 -8.83 -3.44
N HIS A 823 0.27 -7.81 -4.14
CA HIS A 823 -0.54 -6.64 -4.44
C HIS A 823 -1.60 -6.97 -5.51
N ASP A 824 -1.30 -7.88 -6.43
CA ASP A 824 -2.09 -8.04 -7.66
C ASP A 824 -2.67 -9.45 -7.83
N ASP A 825 -2.23 -10.43 -7.03
CA ASP A 825 -2.64 -11.83 -7.11
C ASP A 825 -3.19 -12.36 -5.77
N ASN A 826 -4.31 -13.07 -5.84
CA ASN A 826 -4.75 -14.03 -4.84
C ASN A 826 -4.38 -15.44 -5.32
N THR A 827 -3.26 -15.96 -4.81
CA THR A 827 -2.65 -17.22 -5.27
C THR A 827 -3.52 -18.45 -5.02
N TYR A 828 -4.29 -18.45 -3.94
CA TYR A 828 -5.22 -19.53 -3.60
C TYR A 828 -6.40 -19.58 -4.57
N TYR A 829 -7.01 -18.43 -4.86
CA TYR A 829 -8.08 -18.35 -5.83
C TYR A 829 -7.59 -18.64 -7.25
N ALA A 830 -6.36 -18.24 -7.60
CA ALA A 830 -5.76 -18.63 -8.88
C ALA A 830 -5.62 -20.16 -9.01
N ALA A 831 -5.21 -20.86 -7.94
CA ALA A 831 -5.17 -22.32 -7.91
C ALA A 831 -6.57 -22.94 -8.02
N LEU A 832 -7.60 -22.31 -7.44
CA LEU A 832 -9.01 -22.72 -7.61
C LEU A 832 -9.40 -22.68 -9.08
N LEU A 833 -9.16 -21.56 -9.77
CA LEU A 833 -9.47 -21.40 -11.19
C LEU A 833 -8.71 -22.38 -12.09
N ALA A 834 -7.51 -22.77 -11.69
CA ALA A 834 -6.70 -23.75 -12.40
C ALA A 834 -7.10 -25.22 -12.11
N THR A 835 -7.96 -25.45 -11.11
CA THR A 835 -8.40 -26.79 -10.72
C THR A 835 -9.41 -27.34 -11.74
N LYS A 836 -9.07 -28.50 -12.31
CA LYS A 836 -9.95 -29.27 -13.20
C LYS A 836 -10.34 -30.57 -12.50
N GLY A 837 -11.63 -30.88 -12.48
CA GLY A 837 -12.15 -32.04 -11.76
C GLY A 837 -12.27 -31.79 -10.25
N GLU A 838 -12.33 -32.88 -9.48
CA GLU A 838 -12.55 -32.81 -8.03
C GLU A 838 -11.26 -32.43 -7.27
N PRO A 839 -11.32 -31.46 -6.35
CA PRO A 839 -10.22 -31.14 -5.44
C PRO A 839 -9.83 -32.34 -4.55
N SER A 840 -8.54 -32.55 -4.35
CA SER A 840 -7.99 -33.54 -3.43
C SER A 840 -7.56 -32.92 -2.10
N ALA A 841 -7.96 -33.52 -0.98
CA ALA A 841 -7.53 -33.10 0.35
C ALA A 841 -6.00 -33.18 0.53
N TRP A 842 -5.31 -33.97 -0.28
CA TRP A 842 -3.85 -34.08 -0.28
C TRP A 842 -3.16 -32.92 -0.99
N CYS A 843 -3.92 -32.08 -1.68
CA CYS A 843 -3.47 -30.80 -2.22
C CYS A 843 -3.90 -29.62 -1.34
N ASN A 844 -4.38 -29.85 -0.11
CA ASN A 844 -4.82 -28.77 0.79
C ASN A 844 -3.62 -27.96 1.32
N PRO A 845 -3.42 -26.70 0.89
CA PRO A 845 -2.30 -25.87 1.32
C PRO A 845 -2.64 -24.97 2.52
N PHE A 846 -3.92 -24.92 2.91
CA PHE A 846 -4.45 -23.99 3.91
C PHE A 846 -3.95 -24.32 5.32
N LEU A 847 -3.45 -25.55 5.52
CA LEU A 847 -2.97 -26.03 6.81
C LEU A 847 -1.45 -25.96 6.94
N ARG A 848 -0.74 -25.34 5.98
CA ARG A 848 0.72 -25.43 5.88
C ARG A 848 1.52 -24.90 7.08
N HIS A 849 0.98 -23.96 7.85
CA HIS A 849 1.63 -23.46 9.08
C HIS A 849 1.04 -24.08 10.35
N THR A 850 0.04 -24.96 10.22
CA THR A 850 -0.50 -25.74 11.33
C THR A 850 0.30 -27.04 11.50
N MET A 851 -0.04 -27.84 12.51
CA MET A 851 0.49 -29.20 12.67
C MET A 851 -0.10 -30.22 11.70
N TYR A 852 -1.04 -29.88 10.80
CA TYR A 852 -1.72 -30.85 9.94
C TYR A 852 -1.47 -30.68 8.43
N GLY A 853 -0.57 -29.76 8.04
CA GLY A 853 -0.34 -29.44 6.63
C GLY A 853 0.57 -30.44 5.91
N LEU A 854 0.00 -31.32 5.07
CA LEU A 854 0.77 -32.21 4.18
C LEU A 854 1.53 -31.46 3.07
N VAL A 855 1.04 -30.29 2.67
CA VAL A 855 1.63 -29.50 1.58
C VAL A 855 2.19 -28.20 2.14
N PRO A 856 3.53 -28.07 2.29
CA PRO A 856 4.15 -26.86 2.86
C PRO A 856 4.33 -25.73 1.83
N TYR A 857 3.60 -25.77 0.72
CA TYR A 857 3.70 -24.83 -0.39
C TYR A 857 2.34 -24.69 -1.08
N MET A 858 2.22 -23.68 -1.95
CA MET A 858 1.04 -23.51 -2.77
C MET A 858 1.08 -24.45 -3.99
N PRO A 859 0.07 -25.30 -4.22
CA PRO A 859 -0.03 -26.10 -5.43
C PRO A 859 -0.56 -25.26 -6.60
N CYS A 860 -0.21 -25.62 -7.85
CA CYS A 860 -0.75 -24.95 -9.05
C CYS A 860 -2.25 -25.19 -9.26
N SER A 861 -2.81 -26.22 -8.61
CA SER A 861 -4.25 -26.51 -8.53
C SER A 861 -4.53 -27.41 -7.34
N TYR A 862 -5.78 -27.45 -6.88
CA TYR A 862 -6.21 -28.36 -5.81
C TYR A 862 -6.37 -29.82 -6.26
N ALA A 863 -6.02 -30.14 -7.51
CA ALA A 863 -5.95 -31.48 -8.07
C ALA A 863 -4.56 -31.79 -8.69
N CYS A 864 -3.51 -31.08 -8.25
CA CYS A 864 -2.18 -31.17 -8.81
C CYS A 864 -1.57 -32.59 -8.65
N PRO A 865 -1.27 -33.33 -9.74
CA PRO A 865 -0.73 -34.69 -9.64
C PRO A 865 0.62 -34.77 -8.91
N ALA A 866 1.51 -33.81 -9.16
CA ALA A 866 2.83 -33.79 -8.53
C ALA A 866 2.74 -33.51 -7.01
N THR A 867 1.80 -32.67 -6.60
CA THR A 867 1.53 -32.40 -5.18
C THR A 867 0.91 -33.62 -4.51
N THR A 868 -0.08 -34.25 -5.13
CA THR A 868 -0.69 -35.49 -4.62
C THR A 868 0.35 -36.60 -4.45
N ALA A 869 1.27 -36.77 -5.40
CA ALA A 869 2.36 -37.73 -5.30
C ALA A 869 3.34 -37.42 -4.16
N PHE A 870 3.67 -36.13 -3.93
CA PHE A 870 4.47 -35.71 -2.80
C PHE A 870 3.76 -35.97 -1.46
N ALA A 871 2.50 -35.56 -1.35
CA ALA A 871 1.69 -35.73 -0.15
C ALA A 871 1.48 -37.21 0.19
N GLY A 872 1.30 -38.08 -0.81
CA GLY A 872 1.23 -39.53 -0.64
C GLY A 872 2.49 -40.10 0.02
N ARG A 873 3.69 -39.77 -0.51
CA ARG A 873 4.96 -40.22 0.08
C ARG A 873 5.17 -39.70 1.51
N LEU A 874 4.80 -38.45 1.78
CA LEU A 874 4.90 -37.89 3.13
C LEU A 874 3.93 -38.58 4.09
N ARG A 875 2.69 -38.80 3.66
CA ARG A 875 1.69 -39.55 4.43
C ARG A 875 2.19 -40.96 4.76
N ASP A 876 2.78 -41.68 3.80
CA ASP A 876 3.33 -43.02 4.06
C ASP A 876 4.48 -42.99 5.08
N ALA A 877 5.33 -41.95 5.03
CA ALA A 877 6.38 -41.74 6.02
C ALA A 877 5.82 -41.42 7.42
N VAL A 878 4.76 -40.61 7.51
CA VAL A 878 4.07 -40.33 8.79
C VAL A 878 3.38 -41.60 9.31
N ALA A 879 2.71 -42.37 8.45
CA ALA A 879 2.02 -43.60 8.81
C ALA A 879 2.95 -44.62 9.49
N GLY A 880 4.20 -44.70 9.04
CA GLY A 880 5.20 -45.64 9.56
C GLY A 880 5.71 -45.31 10.97
N GLU A 881 5.57 -44.05 11.42
CA GLU A 881 6.13 -43.59 12.70
C GLU A 881 5.08 -43.04 13.68
N LEU A 882 3.98 -42.47 13.17
CA LEU A 882 3.00 -41.67 13.92
C LEU A 882 1.55 -41.92 13.42
N PRO A 883 1.01 -43.16 13.54
CA PRO A 883 -0.34 -43.50 13.07
C PRO A 883 -1.49 -42.70 13.70
N GLU A 884 -1.44 -42.37 14.99
CA GLU A 884 -2.51 -41.60 15.65
C GLU A 884 -2.54 -40.15 15.13
N TYR A 885 -1.36 -39.55 14.99
CA TYR A 885 -1.19 -38.23 14.40
C TYR A 885 -1.64 -38.20 12.93
N LEU A 886 -1.34 -39.24 12.14
CA LEU A 886 -1.86 -39.34 10.77
C LEU A 886 -3.38 -39.32 10.73
N ALA A 887 -4.05 -40.10 11.59
CA ALA A 887 -5.51 -40.12 11.64
C ALA A 887 -6.09 -38.74 11.99
N ALA A 888 -5.45 -38.00 12.90
CA ALA A 888 -5.84 -36.62 13.20
C ALA A 888 -5.62 -35.67 12.01
N MET A 889 -4.50 -35.79 11.33
CA MET A 889 -4.17 -35.01 10.14
C MET A 889 -5.16 -35.26 8.99
N GLU A 890 -5.51 -36.51 8.69
CA GLU A 890 -6.47 -36.85 7.64
C GLU A 890 -7.88 -36.35 7.92
N ARG A 891 -8.28 -36.27 9.20
CA ARG A 891 -9.54 -35.60 9.60
C ARG A 891 -9.47 -34.08 9.33
N ALA A 892 -8.37 -33.43 9.73
CA ALA A 892 -8.20 -32.00 9.57
C ALA A 892 -8.15 -31.56 8.09
N LEU A 893 -7.47 -32.32 7.22
CA LEU A 893 -7.32 -32.00 5.79
C LEU A 893 -8.62 -31.96 5.01
N ARG A 894 -9.65 -32.69 5.46
CA ARG A 894 -10.96 -32.77 4.79
C ARG A 894 -11.95 -31.72 5.25
N LYS A 895 -11.66 -30.99 6.34
CA LYS A 895 -12.58 -29.97 6.85
C LYS A 895 -12.78 -28.87 5.80
N PRO A 896 -14.02 -28.51 5.46
CA PRO A 896 -14.28 -27.33 4.65
C PRO A 896 -13.78 -26.08 5.38
N LEU A 897 -13.35 -25.09 4.60
CA LEU A 897 -12.90 -23.81 5.12
C LEU A 897 -13.25 -22.68 4.15
N LEU A 898 -13.40 -21.50 4.73
CA LEU A 898 -13.56 -20.25 4.00
C LEU A 898 -12.17 -19.63 3.80
N CYS A 899 -11.72 -19.54 2.55
CA CYS A 899 -10.51 -18.83 2.17
C CYS A 899 -10.90 -17.48 1.57
N VAL A 900 -10.42 -16.38 2.15
CA VAL A 900 -10.66 -15.01 1.64
C VAL A 900 -9.40 -14.45 1.01
N SER A 901 -8.28 -14.57 1.70
CA SER A 901 -6.94 -14.21 1.23
C SER A 901 -5.90 -15.06 1.94
N GLU A 902 -4.61 -14.87 1.64
CA GLU A 902 -3.54 -15.62 2.30
C GLU A 902 -3.58 -15.54 3.83
N LEU A 903 -3.96 -14.38 4.37
CA LEU A 903 -3.95 -14.12 5.82
C LEU A 903 -5.35 -14.25 6.45
N ARG A 904 -6.38 -14.55 5.67
CA ARG A 904 -7.77 -14.63 6.15
C ARG A 904 -8.38 -15.93 5.70
N MET A 905 -8.27 -16.91 6.58
CA MET A 905 -8.76 -18.27 6.41
C MET A 905 -9.41 -18.76 7.68
N TYR A 906 -10.61 -19.30 7.54
CA TYR A 906 -11.46 -19.61 8.68
C TYR A 906 -11.90 -21.07 8.65
N TRP A 907 -11.64 -21.75 9.75
CA TRP A 907 -12.18 -23.06 10.05
C TRP A 907 -13.48 -22.94 10.81
N PHE A 908 -14.38 -23.89 10.57
CA PHE A 908 -15.65 -23.98 11.28
C PHE A 908 -15.69 -25.26 12.13
N HIS A 909 -16.56 -25.24 13.14
CA HIS A 909 -16.85 -26.40 14.00
C HIS A 909 -18.31 -26.82 13.83
N ASP A 910 -18.55 -28.13 13.79
CA ASP A 910 -19.85 -28.76 13.58
C ASP A 910 -20.57 -28.22 12.34
N GLU A 911 -19.82 -28.13 11.26
CA GLU A 911 -20.20 -27.42 10.06
C GLU A 911 -20.97 -28.27 9.04
N SER A 912 -21.87 -27.63 8.30
CA SER A 912 -22.49 -28.19 7.10
C SER A 912 -22.46 -27.17 5.98
N VAL A 913 -22.09 -27.62 4.78
CA VAL A 913 -21.99 -26.77 3.59
C VAL A 913 -23.08 -27.16 2.60
N THR A 914 -23.88 -26.20 2.19
CA THR A 914 -24.84 -26.34 1.09
C THR A 914 -24.50 -25.38 -0.04
N ARG A 915 -24.72 -25.83 -1.28
CA ARG A 915 -24.55 -25.04 -2.49
C ARG A 915 -25.88 -25.03 -3.21
N ASP A 916 -26.34 -23.86 -3.64
CA ASP A 916 -27.58 -23.77 -4.42
C ASP A 916 -27.33 -24.21 -5.87
N ASP A 917 -28.10 -25.21 -6.33
CA ASP A 917 -28.06 -25.74 -7.69
C ASP A 917 -28.73 -24.80 -8.71
N ALA A 918 -29.43 -23.75 -8.25
CA ALA A 918 -30.21 -22.82 -9.09
C ALA A 918 -29.39 -21.85 -9.96
N GLY A 919 -28.06 -21.99 -10.04
CA GLY A 919 -27.21 -21.26 -10.99
C GLY A 919 -26.65 -19.91 -10.52
N GLU A 920 -26.99 -19.44 -9.31
CA GLU A 920 -26.44 -18.19 -8.75
C GLU A 920 -25.21 -18.39 -7.83
N GLY A 921 -24.82 -19.64 -7.54
CA GLY A 921 -23.52 -19.95 -6.92
C GLY A 921 -23.37 -19.52 -5.45
N VAL A 922 -24.47 -19.31 -4.73
CA VAL A 922 -24.44 -19.00 -3.30
C VAL A 922 -24.01 -20.25 -2.51
N VAL A 923 -23.05 -20.08 -1.61
CA VAL A 923 -22.61 -21.13 -0.69
C VAL A 923 -23.04 -20.77 0.73
N THR A 924 -23.75 -21.66 1.39
CA THR A 924 -24.15 -21.49 2.79
C THR A 924 -23.35 -22.44 3.67
N ILE A 925 -22.81 -21.91 4.78
CA ILE A 925 -22.20 -22.72 5.84
C ILE A 925 -22.97 -22.46 7.12
N ALA A 926 -23.57 -23.51 7.69
CA ALA A 926 -24.05 -23.50 9.07
C ALA A 926 -22.96 -24.08 9.97
N TYR A 927 -22.73 -23.47 11.13
CA TYR A 927 -21.63 -23.81 12.04
C TYR A 927 -21.97 -23.47 13.50
N ARG A 928 -21.24 -24.08 14.45
CA ARG A 928 -21.35 -23.76 15.89
C ARG A 928 -20.19 -22.92 16.42
N GLY A 929 -19.10 -22.85 15.68
CA GLY A 929 -17.95 -22.03 16.03
C GLY A 929 -17.05 -21.79 14.82
N VAL A 930 -16.17 -20.82 14.95
CA VAL A 930 -15.21 -20.43 13.91
C VAL A 930 -13.85 -20.12 14.55
N GLU A 931 -12.78 -20.47 13.85
CA GLU A 931 -11.40 -20.20 14.25
C GLU A 931 -10.63 -19.62 13.06
N SER A 932 -9.83 -18.57 13.30
CA SER A 932 -8.87 -18.08 12.31
C SER A 932 -7.64 -18.98 12.30
N LEU A 933 -7.30 -19.51 11.13
CA LEU A 933 -6.08 -20.31 10.95
C LEU A 933 -4.80 -19.49 11.09
N TYR A 934 -4.90 -18.18 10.84
CA TYR A 934 -3.76 -17.25 10.80
C TYR A 934 -4.09 -15.94 11.52
N PRO A 935 -4.15 -15.93 12.86
CA PRO A 935 -4.36 -14.71 13.64
C PRO A 935 -3.09 -13.85 13.60
N ILE A 936 -2.90 -13.12 12.51
CA ILE A 936 -1.72 -12.26 12.29
C ILE A 936 -2.01 -10.80 12.64
N GLU A 937 -3.28 -10.38 12.57
CA GLU A 937 -3.72 -9.04 12.96
C GLU A 937 -4.23 -9.07 14.41
N GLU A 938 -3.85 -8.07 15.25
CA GLU A 938 -4.40 -7.91 16.61
C GLU A 938 -5.93 -7.75 16.60
N ASP A 939 -6.49 -7.33 15.46
CA ASP A 939 -7.91 -7.28 15.18
C ASP A 939 -8.23 -7.96 13.83
N ASP A 940 -9.05 -9.02 13.84
CA ASP A 940 -9.69 -9.59 12.66
C ASP A 940 -11.22 -9.35 12.71
N PRO A 941 -11.71 -8.24 12.12
CA PRO A 941 -13.12 -7.90 12.13
C PRO A 941 -14.01 -8.95 11.46
N LEU A 942 -13.50 -9.66 10.45
CA LEU A 942 -14.26 -10.69 9.75
C LEU A 942 -14.39 -11.94 10.64
N CYS A 943 -13.34 -12.35 11.34
CA CYS A 943 -13.44 -13.44 12.31
C CYS A 943 -14.46 -13.12 13.42
N ARG A 944 -14.44 -11.88 13.95
CA ARG A 944 -15.43 -11.45 14.96
C ARG A 944 -16.86 -11.45 14.41
N LEU A 945 -17.05 -11.01 13.17
CA LEU A 945 -18.34 -11.05 12.50
C LEU A 945 -18.82 -12.50 12.30
N LEU A 946 -17.94 -13.41 11.89
CA LEU A 946 -18.29 -14.82 11.75
C LEU A 946 -18.65 -15.42 13.12
N ALA A 947 -17.91 -15.09 14.17
CA ALA A 947 -18.14 -15.60 15.53
C ALA A 947 -19.43 -15.09 16.18
N SER A 948 -20.01 -14.00 15.69
CA SER A 948 -21.29 -13.47 16.20
C SER A 948 -22.53 -14.10 15.55
N GLY A 949 -22.34 -15.04 14.62
CA GLY A 949 -23.43 -15.79 13.97
C GLY A 949 -23.25 -17.30 14.04
N ASP A 950 -24.22 -18.02 13.48
CA ASP A 950 -24.26 -19.48 13.35
C ASP A 950 -24.44 -19.94 11.88
N ARG A 951 -24.64 -18.99 10.96
CA ARG A 951 -24.79 -19.23 9.52
C ARG A 951 -24.13 -18.12 8.72
N LEU A 952 -23.38 -18.49 7.69
CA LEU A 952 -22.89 -17.55 6.67
C LEU A 952 -23.44 -17.90 5.30
N GLU A 953 -23.67 -16.87 4.49
CA GLU A 953 -23.97 -16.96 3.06
C GLU A 953 -22.88 -16.22 2.27
N LEU A 954 -22.19 -16.95 1.40
CA LEU A 954 -21.21 -16.43 0.47
C LEU A 954 -21.85 -16.29 -0.91
N ASP A 955 -22.01 -15.05 -1.39
CA ASP A 955 -22.52 -14.69 -2.71
C ASP A 955 -21.45 -13.87 -3.44
N GLY A 956 -20.65 -14.55 -4.27
CA GLY A 956 -19.55 -13.94 -5.00
C GLY A 956 -18.54 -13.28 -4.06
N GLU A 957 -18.43 -11.96 -4.13
CA GLU A 957 -17.54 -11.14 -3.31
C GLU A 957 -18.11 -10.76 -1.94
N VAL A 958 -19.34 -11.18 -1.60
CA VAL A 958 -20.03 -10.78 -0.37
C VAL A 958 -20.19 -11.97 0.57
N ILE A 959 -19.83 -11.77 1.84
CA ILE A 959 -20.14 -12.68 2.95
C ILE A 959 -21.21 -12.01 3.82
N ARG A 960 -22.34 -12.68 4.04
CA ARG A 960 -23.40 -12.28 4.96
C ARG A 960 -23.47 -13.26 6.12
N VAL A 961 -23.60 -12.76 7.34
CA VAL A 961 -23.65 -13.58 8.56
C VAL A 961 -24.98 -13.39 9.27
N TYR A 962 -25.53 -14.49 9.76
CA TYR A 962 -26.82 -14.58 10.43
C TYR A 962 -26.68 -15.33 11.76
N ALA A 963 -27.59 -15.03 12.68
CA ALA A 963 -27.83 -15.77 13.92
C ALA A 963 -29.30 -16.23 13.89
N GLY A 964 -29.52 -17.53 13.62
CA GLY A 964 -30.82 -18.04 13.19
C GLY A 964 -31.28 -17.35 11.90
N ASP A 965 -32.45 -16.71 11.94
CA ASP A 965 -32.99 -15.95 10.80
C ASP A 965 -32.63 -14.45 10.83
N ALA A 966 -31.95 -13.98 11.89
CA ALA A 966 -31.59 -12.58 12.03
C ALA A 966 -30.26 -12.27 11.33
N TYR A 967 -30.25 -11.25 10.47
CA TYR A 967 -29.02 -10.74 9.87
C TYR A 967 -28.15 -10.03 10.92
N VAL A 968 -26.88 -10.42 11.02
CA VAL A 968 -25.91 -9.88 11.97
C VAL A 968 -25.02 -8.83 11.33
N GLY A 969 -24.53 -9.10 10.11
CA GLY A 969 -23.62 -8.21 9.40
C GLY A 969 -23.08 -8.83 8.12
N GLY A 970 -22.24 -8.07 7.41
CA GLY A 970 -21.70 -8.53 6.13
C GLY A 970 -20.39 -7.85 5.77
N HIS A 971 -19.59 -8.56 4.97
CA HIS A 971 -18.27 -8.17 4.50
C HIS A 971 -18.24 -8.25 2.98
N GLN A 972 -17.83 -7.16 2.32
CA GLN A 972 -17.58 -7.14 0.89
C GLN A 972 -16.08 -7.24 0.63
N ALA A 973 -15.66 -8.32 -0.01
CA ALA A 973 -14.30 -8.55 -0.43
C ALA A 973 -13.85 -7.52 -1.47
N ARG A 974 -12.60 -7.06 -1.36
CA ARG A 974 -12.04 -5.98 -2.18
C ARG A 974 -10.84 -6.46 -2.99
N GLY A 975 -10.88 -6.21 -4.30
CA GLY A 975 -9.78 -6.49 -5.23
C GLY A 975 -8.88 -5.28 -5.54
N ASP A 976 -9.25 -4.09 -5.05
CA ASP A 976 -8.56 -2.83 -5.34
C ASP A 976 -7.56 -2.40 -4.25
N ARG A 977 -7.43 -3.20 -3.19
CA ARG A 977 -6.51 -3.01 -2.06
C ARG A 977 -5.32 -3.97 -2.10
N HIS A 978 -4.34 -3.75 -1.22
CA HIS A 978 -3.27 -4.71 -0.98
C HIS A 978 -3.85 -6.04 -0.47
N GLY A 979 -3.38 -7.17 -1.02
CA GLY A 979 -3.94 -8.49 -0.74
C GLY A 979 -5.37 -8.62 -1.29
N PRO A 980 -5.55 -8.80 -2.62
CA PRO A 980 -6.87 -8.90 -3.21
C PRO A 980 -7.65 -10.06 -2.58
N GLU A 981 -8.87 -9.78 -2.11
CA GLU A 981 -9.70 -10.76 -1.44
C GLU A 981 -10.62 -11.46 -2.43
N CYS A 982 -10.51 -12.77 -2.54
CA CYS A 982 -11.41 -13.58 -3.37
C CYS A 982 -11.97 -14.66 -2.46
N PRO A 983 -13.13 -14.44 -1.80
CA PRO A 983 -13.70 -15.41 -0.88
C PRO A 983 -14.24 -16.63 -1.63
N PHE A 984 -13.86 -17.82 -1.18
CA PHE A 984 -14.39 -19.09 -1.69
C PHE A 984 -14.37 -20.16 -0.61
N VAL A 985 -15.23 -21.17 -0.79
CA VAL A 985 -15.30 -22.36 0.06
C VAL A 985 -14.82 -23.55 -0.75
N LEU A 986 -13.78 -24.22 -0.25
CA LEU A 986 -13.28 -25.47 -0.84
C LEU A 986 -13.78 -26.65 -0.02
N THR A 987 -14.35 -27.64 -0.71
CA THR A 987 -14.81 -28.91 -0.15
C THR A 987 -14.06 -30.03 -0.87
N PHE A 988 -13.56 -31.00 -0.12
CA PHE A 988 -12.85 -32.15 -0.68
C PHE A 988 -13.78 -33.37 -0.72
N ALA A 989 -13.61 -34.24 -1.71
CA ALA A 989 -14.34 -35.50 -1.76
C ALA A 989 -14.05 -36.36 -0.50
N PRO A 990 -15.03 -37.16 -0.01
CA PRO A 990 -14.88 -38.01 1.19
C PRO A 990 -13.67 -38.94 1.16
#